data_AF-A0A5C6AKX8-F1
#
_entry.id   AF-A0A5C6AKX8-F1
#
_cell.length_a   1.000
_cell.length_b   1.000
_cell.length_c   1.000
_cell.angle_alpha   90.00
_cell.angle_beta   90.00
_cell.angle_gamma   90.00
#
_symmetry.space_group_name_H-M   'P 1'
#
loop_
_entity.id
_entity.type
_entity.pdbx_description
1 polymer ?
#
loop_
_entity_poly.entity_id
_entity_poly.type
_entity_poly.pdbx_seq_one_letter_code
_entity_poly.pdbx_strand_id
1 'polypeptide(L)'
;MPRTITRYPSLVALTLSLIAAPALAQISWEGSVQPTASVGFPTGNIDSDGDGNDDVLFTGGNNPIYGLANQTDPTGVTGFGLPWNAWQIWSNYDSAQNILVGDASQSGTLSIFAAGKLRYQHLVIGAVSEGTAPGANGLNFDVDDRSFDVTSYNNGGVATGGTGLVTISGFGSLFNNDPNLISRSDQIALNLGNGDPTNNIVVDLDAAVQPAGSPATTFSTRAENEGYDVIVGLDGTGALSIEAGGRAEIQDALMVGVDSQSNGSVTIDGIGSSLSAFGRTRLTATLTETRSNETASFVGGRGTGSLTVSNGGRAEFFNGLAIGSLSGNDLGTTGRGSTPGDGSGTVTVTGAGSLMNLFPSNIAGTFDNRALVVGEIRSNANAGLDTPFLPGDSDLQGGTLNISDAAIVNVAGRNGQTGNAAIGKRGIVNVAGGQFQIDNDLEIDGTVKGYGVVRSNTIETSAYSVIRGGDPNSPNTALTDPLQLVVLNDSDDANDPALLNRGLIDGRVQLEVSGTIVNSGRIETSGEITAQSLVTTPTSRIRNFPSGQSPIRMNLTSTRAAGADDGDDNFGALHNRGLIDGDLDIISAGGVVNGDNYLPTSAAPANGSAASGTISGSGRILASQFLNNADAEVRVRQGESLTIHTGYATAAGANAGPANFPSGAGIPVVGGGGQLSYRTLNLGSISVTGGDLEIGYLPESGGPIDFLNAGGTAFNNAEVFTNARYAVPDTANPGQFLDNTAGTIVANDATLHFTTGLLNMGGVLAFTGGTNTVNGPVYNAFVDYGTAMNPAPLPGTIIVSGDGTSVTFEDDVINDGEIGIGPFGSVVNFLGDLTGGGNIEVAFDALGTSGSAGAYIQVSGGVSIQGGTIGFAFINQPAATVDNNFSIALITAGELDEASLFTGLDLPDLPTGKYWDVVYDTVNDEVRLEVVMSNAFGADFTGDGVVTQDDVDVWIRNAGIVSGASIIQGDADHDGDVDLADYDVLMAQFYTGVPEVVGGFVALANVPEPLSAVLLCLALAPAVARRR
;
A
#
# COMPACT_ATOMS: atom_id res chain seq x y z
N MET A 1 -8.87 30.41 25.79
CA MET A 1 -8.47 30.15 27.19
C MET A 1 -7.03 30.64 27.40
N PRO A 2 -6.67 31.31 28.50
CA PRO A 2 -5.40 32.03 28.58
C PRO A 2 -4.23 31.09 28.92
N ARG A 3 -3.40 30.80 27.90
CA ARG A 3 -2.06 30.19 28.03
C ARG A 3 -1.07 31.27 28.52
N THR A 4 -0.86 31.44 29.83
CA THR A 4 0.19 32.38 30.29
C THR A 4 0.92 32.05 31.60
N ILE A 5 0.82 30.83 32.17
CA ILE A 5 1.59 30.47 33.38
C ILE A 5 2.12 29.02 33.29
N THR A 6 3.14 28.76 32.46
CA THR A 6 3.85 27.45 32.44
C THR A 6 5.31 27.55 31.96
N ARG A 7 5.97 28.71 32.04
CA ARG A 7 7.33 28.84 31.48
C ARG A 7 8.47 28.24 32.34
N TYR A 8 8.25 27.82 33.60
CA TYR A 8 9.35 27.34 34.46
C TYR A 8 8.97 26.29 35.53
N PRO A 9 8.40 25.13 35.18
CA PRO A 9 8.16 24.05 36.15
C PRO A 9 9.48 23.53 36.78
N SER A 10 10.58 23.54 36.02
CA SER A 10 11.91 23.15 36.48
C SER A 10 12.47 24.07 37.56
N LEU A 11 12.16 25.38 37.52
CA LEU A 11 12.65 26.33 38.52
C LEU A 11 11.94 26.13 39.87
N VAL A 12 10.64 25.80 39.85
CA VAL A 12 9.84 25.52 41.06
C VAL A 12 10.29 24.20 41.71
N ALA A 13 10.51 23.15 40.92
CA ALA A 13 11.04 21.87 41.41
C ALA A 13 12.42 22.01 42.04
N LEU A 14 13.32 22.80 41.43
CA LEU A 14 14.65 23.10 41.98
C LEU A 14 14.56 23.84 43.33
N THR A 15 13.64 24.80 43.49
CA THR A 15 13.42 25.46 44.79
C THR A 15 12.82 24.54 45.85
N LEU A 16 11.96 23.58 45.48
CA LEU A 16 11.37 22.63 46.43
C LEU A 16 12.37 21.55 46.88
N SER A 17 13.28 21.10 46.01
CA SER A 17 14.33 20.14 46.38
C SER A 17 15.39 20.74 47.33
N LEU A 18 15.59 22.07 47.30
CA LEU A 18 16.54 22.76 48.17
C LEU A 18 16.02 23.00 49.61
N ILE A 19 14.72 22.80 49.87
CA ILE A 19 14.10 23.08 51.19
C ILE A 19 13.89 21.80 52.02
N ALA A 20 14.05 20.60 51.43
CA ALA A 20 13.98 19.35 52.17
C ALA A 20 15.25 19.19 53.03
N ALA A 21 15.08 19.11 54.36
CA ALA A 21 16.15 18.70 55.26
C ALA A 21 16.69 17.32 54.82
N PRO A 22 18.00 17.05 54.91
CA PRO A 22 18.57 15.75 54.57
C PRO A 22 17.94 14.69 55.50
N ALA A 23 16.96 13.96 54.98
CA ALA A 23 16.55 12.71 55.60
C ALA A 23 17.77 11.78 55.55
N LEU A 24 18.03 11.07 56.64
CA LEU A 24 19.09 10.08 56.67
C LEU A 24 18.74 8.99 55.66
N ALA A 25 19.73 8.59 54.84
CA ALA A 25 19.59 7.46 53.94
C ALA A 25 19.08 6.24 54.71
N GLN A 26 17.97 5.67 54.26
CA GLN A 26 17.26 4.65 55.00
C GLN A 26 16.76 3.55 54.07
N ILE A 27 16.90 2.32 54.55
CA ILE A 27 16.32 1.12 53.98
C ILE A 27 15.42 0.53 55.07
N SER A 28 14.16 0.30 54.74
CA SER A 28 13.16 -0.25 55.65
C SER A 28 12.54 -1.48 55.01
N TRP A 29 12.18 -2.48 55.82
CA TRP A 29 11.47 -3.65 55.34
C TRP A 29 10.45 -4.12 56.36
N GLU A 30 9.38 -4.75 55.90
CA GLU A 30 8.37 -5.40 56.74
C GLU A 30 8.00 -6.77 56.16
N GLY A 31 7.60 -7.69 57.02
CA GLY A 31 7.17 -9.02 56.60
C GLY A 31 8.30 -9.90 56.05
N SER A 32 7.99 -10.68 55.02
CA SER A 32 8.92 -11.65 54.44
C SER A 32 9.93 -10.97 53.50
N VAL A 33 11.08 -10.57 54.03
CA VAL A 33 12.24 -10.12 53.25
C VAL A 33 13.45 -10.94 53.68
N GLN A 34 13.97 -11.76 52.77
CA GLN A 34 14.99 -12.75 53.08
C GLN A 34 16.15 -12.66 52.08
N PRO A 35 17.40 -12.64 52.55
CA PRO A 35 18.55 -12.86 51.71
C PRO A 35 18.67 -14.36 51.51
N THR A 36 18.64 -14.81 50.27
CA THR A 36 18.87 -16.22 49.95
C THR A 36 20.30 -16.36 49.44
N ALA A 37 21.02 -17.37 49.93
CA ALA A 37 22.36 -17.66 49.45
C ALA A 37 22.24 -18.43 48.13
N SER A 38 23.02 -18.05 47.12
CA SER A 38 23.24 -18.91 45.93
C SER A 38 23.85 -20.22 46.42
N VAL A 39 23.21 -21.36 46.17
CA VAL A 39 23.58 -22.64 46.81
C VAL A 39 25.02 -23.01 46.45
N GLY A 40 25.87 -23.02 47.46
CA GLY A 40 27.32 -23.24 47.33
C GLY A 40 28.04 -23.34 48.68
N PHE A 41 27.34 -23.74 49.75
CA PHE A 41 28.04 -24.37 50.87
C PHE A 41 28.34 -25.81 50.45
N PRO A 42 29.59 -26.28 50.59
CA PRO A 42 30.02 -27.54 50.00
C PRO A 42 29.14 -28.67 50.50
N THR A 43 28.36 -29.26 49.60
CA THR A 43 27.65 -30.53 49.77
C THR A 43 28.70 -31.65 49.75
N GLY A 44 29.58 -31.67 50.74
CA GLY A 44 30.21 -32.91 51.13
C GLY A 44 29.14 -33.70 51.87
N ASN A 45 28.84 -34.93 51.41
CA ASN A 45 27.95 -35.89 52.04
C ASN A 45 28.02 -35.82 53.58
N ILE A 46 27.11 -35.09 54.20
CA ILE A 46 26.86 -35.13 55.64
C ILE A 46 25.49 -35.76 55.78
N ASP A 47 25.45 -37.06 55.49
CA ASP A 47 24.53 -37.98 56.14
C ASP A 47 25.07 -38.17 57.57
N SER A 48 24.70 -37.24 58.45
CA SER A 48 25.27 -37.14 59.80
C SER A 48 24.81 -38.30 60.71
N ASP A 49 23.72 -38.99 60.37
CA ASP A 49 23.22 -40.11 61.16
C ASP A 49 23.32 -41.48 60.48
N GLY A 50 23.77 -41.53 59.23
CA GLY A 50 24.16 -42.73 58.49
C GLY A 50 22.98 -43.51 57.92
N ASP A 51 21.84 -42.85 57.67
CA ASP A 51 20.61 -43.50 57.20
C ASP A 51 20.53 -43.64 55.67
N GLY A 52 21.45 -43.02 54.94
CA GLY A 52 21.56 -43.07 53.49
C GLY A 52 20.67 -42.09 52.73
N ASN A 53 19.99 -41.15 53.39
CA ASN A 53 19.27 -40.04 52.77
C ASN A 53 19.95 -38.69 53.07
N ASP A 54 19.93 -37.76 52.12
CA ASP A 54 20.45 -36.41 52.34
C ASP A 54 19.49 -35.60 53.22
N ASP A 55 19.99 -35.11 54.37
CA ASP A 55 19.27 -34.35 55.42
C ASP A 55 18.90 -32.90 55.03
N VAL A 56 18.59 -32.64 53.77
CA VAL A 56 18.13 -31.31 53.34
C VAL A 56 16.60 -31.24 53.41
N LEU A 57 16.13 -30.65 54.52
CA LEU A 57 14.81 -30.01 54.66
C LEU A 57 13.56 -30.92 54.62
N PHE A 58 13.42 -31.89 55.54
CA PHE A 58 12.10 -32.50 55.83
C PHE A 58 11.62 -32.26 57.27
N THR A 59 10.32 -31.99 57.37
CA THR A 59 9.54 -31.79 58.59
C THR A 59 9.32 -33.12 59.32
N GLY A 60 10.35 -33.60 60.02
CA GLY A 60 10.22 -34.75 60.93
C GLY A 60 11.50 -35.36 61.50
N GLY A 61 12.68 -35.01 61.00
CA GLY A 61 13.98 -35.53 61.45
C GLY A 61 14.87 -34.45 62.05
N ASN A 62 15.76 -34.83 62.96
CA ASN A 62 16.54 -33.92 63.82
C ASN A 62 17.51 -33.01 63.04
N ASN A 63 17.22 -31.72 63.06
CA ASN A 63 18.04 -30.62 62.57
C ASN A 63 19.44 -30.58 63.26
N PRO A 64 20.57 -30.76 62.55
CA PRO A 64 21.91 -30.73 63.15
C PRO A 64 22.41 -29.30 63.47
N ILE A 65 21.60 -28.25 63.22
CA ILE A 65 21.97 -26.86 63.53
C ILE A 65 21.23 -26.34 64.79
N TYR A 66 21.03 -27.18 65.80
CA TYR A 66 20.62 -26.72 67.15
C TYR A 66 21.78 -26.48 68.12
N GLY A 67 23.02 -26.49 67.63
CA GLY A 67 24.21 -26.34 68.48
C GLY A 67 24.74 -24.92 68.69
N LEU A 68 24.55 -23.96 67.76
CA LEU A 68 25.39 -22.75 67.74
C LEU A 68 24.74 -21.42 67.28
N ALA A 69 23.42 -21.29 67.20
CA ALA A 69 22.82 -19.98 66.99
C ALA A 69 21.40 -19.90 67.54
N ASN A 70 21.25 -19.33 68.73
CA ASN A 70 19.96 -18.78 69.12
C ASN A 70 19.75 -17.48 68.32
N GLN A 71 18.96 -17.53 67.25
CA GLN A 71 18.61 -16.36 66.43
C GLN A 71 17.86 -15.27 67.23
N THR A 72 17.46 -15.54 68.48
CA THR A 72 16.82 -14.55 69.37
C THR A 72 17.78 -13.86 70.37
N ASP A 73 19.08 -14.19 70.38
CA ASP A 73 20.09 -13.55 71.25
C ASP A 73 21.34 -13.10 70.47
N PRO A 74 21.29 -11.98 69.74
CA PRO A 74 22.42 -11.43 69.00
C PRO A 74 23.48 -10.75 69.89
N THR A 75 23.29 -10.68 71.21
CA THR A 75 24.20 -9.99 72.13
C THR A 75 25.42 -10.83 72.54
N GLY A 76 25.40 -12.13 72.24
CA GLY A 76 26.46 -13.06 72.61
C GLY A 76 26.61 -13.28 74.13
N VAL A 77 25.69 -12.77 74.95
CA VAL A 77 25.78 -12.82 76.43
C VAL A 77 25.70 -14.26 76.97
N THR A 78 25.14 -15.19 76.19
CA THR A 78 25.08 -16.62 76.55
C THR A 78 26.22 -17.48 75.99
N GLY A 79 27.21 -16.88 75.31
CA GLY A 79 28.49 -17.54 74.97
C GLY A 79 28.52 -18.39 73.71
N PHE A 80 27.45 -18.39 72.90
CA PHE A 80 27.38 -19.19 71.66
C PHE A 80 26.83 -18.43 70.43
N GLY A 81 26.87 -17.10 70.44
CA GLY A 81 26.60 -16.31 69.22
C GLY A 81 27.87 -16.16 68.39
N LEU A 82 27.85 -16.51 67.10
CA LEU A 82 28.83 -15.96 66.16
C LEU A 82 28.62 -14.44 66.13
N PRO A 83 29.59 -13.63 66.56
CA PRO A 83 29.44 -12.20 66.46
C PRO A 83 29.33 -11.83 64.98
N TRP A 84 28.37 -10.95 64.66
CA TRP A 84 28.14 -10.39 63.31
C TRP A 84 29.39 -9.69 62.71
N ASN A 85 30.51 -9.65 63.43
CA ASN A 85 31.83 -9.18 62.98
C ASN A 85 32.68 -10.27 62.30
N ALA A 86 32.16 -11.49 62.08
CA ALA A 86 32.88 -12.53 61.36
C ALA A 86 33.09 -12.13 59.88
N TRP A 87 34.32 -11.71 59.55
CA TRP A 87 34.75 -11.23 58.23
C TRP A 87 34.32 -12.12 57.04
N GLN A 88 34.14 -13.44 57.25
CA GLN A 88 33.70 -14.39 56.22
C GLN A 88 32.25 -14.18 55.74
N ILE A 89 31.35 -13.65 56.57
CA ILE A 89 29.97 -13.34 56.17
C ILE A 89 29.94 -12.11 55.25
N TRP A 90 30.86 -11.17 55.48
CA TRP A 90 30.96 -9.92 54.74
C TRP A 90 31.77 -10.05 53.44
N SER A 91 32.73 -10.98 53.36
CA SER A 91 33.58 -11.12 52.17
C SER A 91 32.82 -11.60 50.92
N ASN A 92 31.77 -12.42 51.09
CA ASN A 92 30.93 -12.94 50.00
C ASN A 92 29.62 -12.17 49.79
N TYR A 93 29.35 -11.14 50.59
CA TYR A 93 28.13 -10.33 50.48
C TYR A 93 28.00 -9.69 49.09
N ASP A 94 29.12 -9.35 48.46
CA ASP A 94 29.21 -8.71 47.14
C ASP A 94 28.94 -9.67 45.96
N SER A 95 28.90 -11.00 46.18
CA SER A 95 28.98 -11.99 45.10
C SER A 95 28.15 -13.28 45.30
N ALA A 96 27.21 -13.34 46.26
CA ALA A 96 26.45 -14.59 46.49
C ALA A 96 25.03 -14.41 47.09
N GLN A 97 24.55 -13.19 47.31
CA GLN A 97 23.27 -12.97 47.99
C GLN A 97 22.21 -12.41 47.06
N ASN A 98 21.11 -13.16 46.95
CA ASN A 98 19.85 -12.74 46.34
C ASN A 98 18.95 -12.13 47.42
N ILE A 99 18.06 -11.22 47.06
CA ILE A 99 16.94 -10.82 47.92
C ILE A 99 15.67 -11.47 47.39
N LEU A 100 14.93 -12.10 48.30
CA LEU A 100 13.54 -12.46 48.11
C LEU A 100 12.63 -11.56 48.95
N VAL A 101 11.65 -10.91 48.31
CA VAL A 101 10.61 -10.10 48.96
C VAL A 101 9.25 -10.76 48.73
N GLY A 102 8.59 -11.23 49.79
CA GLY A 102 7.28 -11.88 49.73
C GLY A 102 7.37 -13.35 49.35
N ASP A 103 7.84 -14.18 50.29
CA ASP A 103 7.88 -15.65 50.14
C ASP A 103 6.55 -16.34 50.52
N ALA A 104 6.12 -17.32 49.72
CA ALA A 104 5.10 -18.35 50.00
C ALA A 104 3.93 -18.00 50.89
N SER A 105 2.87 -17.46 50.28
CA SER A 105 1.67 -16.97 50.95
C SER A 105 1.90 -15.84 51.97
N GLN A 106 3.13 -15.42 52.23
CA GLN A 106 3.44 -14.26 53.07
C GLN A 106 3.59 -13.00 52.23
N SER A 107 3.33 -11.86 52.86
CA SER A 107 3.61 -10.55 52.29
C SER A 107 4.96 -10.01 52.77
N GLY A 108 5.72 -9.39 51.89
CA GLY A 108 6.96 -8.68 52.21
C GLY A 108 6.99 -7.30 51.58
N THR A 109 7.51 -6.31 52.29
CA THR A 109 7.76 -4.97 51.75
C THR A 109 9.21 -4.57 51.98
N LEU A 110 9.83 -3.91 51.00
CA LEU A 110 11.17 -3.34 51.08
C LEU A 110 11.11 -1.92 50.52
N SER A 111 11.64 -0.94 51.23
CA SER A 111 11.63 0.48 50.87
C SER A 111 13.04 1.05 50.94
N ILE A 112 13.50 1.67 49.86
CA ILE A 112 14.79 2.36 49.73
C ILE A 112 14.51 3.85 49.52
N PHE A 113 14.88 4.69 50.48
CA PHE A 113 14.59 6.11 50.40
C PHE A 113 15.68 7.01 50.99
N ALA A 114 15.53 8.32 50.77
CA ALA A 114 16.41 9.35 51.32
C ALA A 114 17.90 9.20 50.93
N ALA A 115 18.20 8.82 49.69
CA ALA A 115 19.54 8.50 49.21
C ALA A 115 20.11 7.16 49.70
N GLY A 116 19.24 6.24 50.14
CA GLY A 116 19.60 4.86 50.42
C GLY A 116 20.13 4.14 49.18
N LYS A 117 21.23 3.40 49.33
CA LYS A 117 21.83 2.61 48.24
C LYS A 117 21.82 1.13 48.60
N LEU A 118 21.27 0.32 47.71
CA LEU A 118 21.15 -1.13 47.90
C LEU A 118 21.77 -1.91 46.76
N ARG A 119 22.56 -2.93 47.09
CA ARG A 119 23.22 -3.81 46.13
C ARG A 119 23.10 -5.27 46.54
N TYR A 120 22.56 -6.08 45.62
CA TYR A 120 22.44 -7.55 45.71
C TYR A 120 22.69 -8.16 44.35
N GLN A 121 22.76 -9.49 44.28
CA GLN A 121 22.81 -10.20 43.01
C GLN A 121 21.45 -10.15 42.32
N HIS A 122 20.57 -11.10 42.62
CA HIS A 122 19.23 -11.10 42.09
C HIS A 122 18.24 -10.47 43.09
N LEU A 123 17.23 -9.78 42.57
CA LEU A 123 16.08 -9.31 43.37
C LEU A 123 14.83 -10.02 42.86
N VAL A 124 14.22 -10.83 43.71
CA VAL A 124 13.00 -11.58 43.41
C VAL A 124 11.87 -11.05 44.28
N ILE A 125 10.77 -10.64 43.66
CA ILE A 125 9.61 -10.04 44.33
C ILE A 125 8.39 -10.91 44.05
N GLY A 126 7.79 -11.51 45.08
CA GLY A 126 6.61 -12.37 44.96
C GLY A 126 6.92 -13.74 44.36
N ALA A 127 7.59 -14.61 45.14
CA ALA A 127 7.91 -15.99 44.75
C ALA A 127 7.24 -17.04 45.67
N VAL A 128 7.46 -18.31 45.37
CA VAL A 128 7.05 -19.46 46.19
C VAL A 128 8.21 -19.96 47.06
N SER A 129 7.88 -20.60 48.18
CA SER A 129 8.86 -21.08 49.18
C SER A 129 9.47 -22.37 48.73
N GLU A 130 10.76 -22.50 49.06
CA GLU A 130 11.54 -23.71 48.89
C GLU A 130 11.09 -24.92 49.74
N GLY A 131 10.04 -24.89 50.59
CA GLY A 131 9.96 -26.01 51.56
C GLY A 131 8.69 -26.28 52.34
N THR A 132 7.51 -26.40 51.73
CA THR A 132 6.36 -26.99 52.47
C THR A 132 5.56 -28.09 51.76
N ALA A 133 5.69 -28.26 50.44
CA ALA A 133 5.13 -29.43 49.76
C ALA A 133 6.21 -30.54 49.69
N PRO A 134 5.98 -31.73 50.26
CA PRO A 134 6.90 -32.85 50.12
C PRO A 134 7.15 -33.15 48.63
N GLY A 135 8.37 -32.90 48.14
CA GLY A 135 8.78 -33.11 46.75
C GLY A 135 8.79 -31.89 45.84
N ALA A 136 8.62 -30.66 46.35
CA ALA A 136 8.97 -29.45 45.60
C ALA A 136 10.48 -29.22 45.70
N ASN A 137 11.20 -29.32 44.59
CA ASN A 137 12.59 -28.87 44.52
C ASN A 137 12.59 -27.34 44.68
N GLY A 138 13.45 -26.81 45.54
CA GLY A 138 13.60 -25.37 45.77
C GLY A 138 13.93 -24.60 44.49
N LEU A 139 13.84 -23.27 44.54
CA LEU A 139 14.30 -22.40 43.46
C LEU A 139 15.82 -22.55 43.36
N ASN A 140 16.27 -23.49 42.53
CA ASN A 140 17.69 -23.71 42.31
C ASN A 140 18.24 -22.58 41.44
N PHE A 141 18.74 -21.53 42.09
CA PHE A 141 19.67 -20.58 41.47
C PHE A 141 21.03 -21.27 41.42
N ASP A 142 21.15 -22.29 40.57
CA ASP A 142 22.40 -23.01 40.41
C ASP A 142 23.44 -22.07 39.83
N VAL A 143 24.59 -21.98 40.49
CA VAL A 143 25.70 -21.08 40.12
C VAL A 143 26.46 -21.64 38.92
N ASP A 144 26.34 -22.95 38.65
CA ASP A 144 27.12 -23.63 37.62
C ASP A 144 26.41 -23.74 36.26
N ASP A 145 25.11 -23.40 36.17
CA ASP A 145 24.37 -23.48 34.91
C ASP A 145 23.94 -22.12 34.37
N ARG A 146 24.23 -21.92 33.08
CA ARG A 146 24.09 -20.68 32.31
C ARG A 146 22.63 -20.32 31.98
N SER A 147 21.71 -20.78 32.80
CA SER A 147 20.28 -20.62 32.60
C SER A 147 19.61 -20.52 33.96
N PHE A 148 18.75 -19.52 34.12
CA PHE A 148 17.71 -19.52 35.13
C PHE A 148 16.76 -20.69 34.82
N ASP A 149 17.15 -21.90 35.20
CA ASP A 149 16.36 -23.08 34.93
C ASP A 149 15.38 -23.27 36.07
N VAL A 150 14.15 -22.79 35.87
CA VAL A 150 13.00 -23.19 36.70
C VAL A 150 12.58 -24.62 36.30
N THR A 151 13.55 -25.53 36.31
CA THR A 151 13.35 -26.96 36.08
C THR A 151 12.46 -27.49 37.20
N SER A 152 11.31 -28.05 36.80
CA SER A 152 10.49 -28.97 37.60
C SER A 152 9.50 -28.42 38.65
N TYR A 153 8.56 -27.56 38.23
CA TYR A 153 7.25 -27.48 38.91
C TYR A 153 6.22 -28.40 38.23
N ASN A 154 6.49 -29.71 38.16
CA ASN A 154 5.70 -30.68 37.38
C ASN A 154 4.61 -31.44 38.18
N ASN A 155 4.35 -31.10 39.43
CA ASN A 155 3.50 -31.92 40.31
C ASN A 155 2.10 -31.33 40.59
N GLY A 156 1.36 -30.89 39.57
CA GLY A 156 -0.12 -30.73 39.60
C GLY A 156 -0.77 -29.92 40.75
N GLY A 157 0.01 -29.32 41.64
CA GLY A 157 -0.42 -28.54 42.79
C GLY A 157 -0.39 -27.06 42.43
N VAL A 158 -1.47 -26.35 42.73
CA VAL A 158 -1.53 -24.90 42.57
C VAL A 158 -0.47 -24.29 43.48
N ALA A 159 0.55 -23.66 42.91
CA ALA A 159 1.57 -22.96 43.68
C ALA A 159 0.93 -21.76 44.37
N THR A 160 1.01 -21.67 45.69
CA THR A 160 0.55 -20.48 46.42
C THR A 160 1.69 -19.46 46.49
N GLY A 161 1.77 -18.60 45.48
CA GLY A 161 2.78 -17.54 45.43
C GLY A 161 2.64 -16.51 46.57
N GLY A 162 3.77 -15.98 47.04
CA GLY A 162 3.82 -14.87 47.99
C GLY A 162 3.50 -13.51 47.35
N THR A 163 3.37 -12.47 48.18
CA THR A 163 3.14 -11.08 47.73
C THR A 163 4.31 -10.19 48.13
N GLY A 164 5.09 -9.71 47.16
CA GLY A 164 6.21 -8.81 47.43
C GLY A 164 5.96 -7.38 46.94
N LEU A 165 6.43 -6.39 47.68
CA LEU A 165 6.46 -4.98 47.26
C LEU A 165 7.84 -4.37 47.52
N VAL A 166 8.45 -3.77 46.52
CA VAL A 166 9.66 -2.96 46.65
C VAL A 166 9.34 -1.52 46.24
N THR A 167 9.73 -0.54 47.05
CA THR A 167 9.60 0.89 46.73
C THR A 167 10.96 1.58 46.77
N ILE A 168 11.29 2.36 45.76
CA ILE A 168 12.52 3.16 45.67
C ILE A 168 12.10 4.61 45.45
N SER A 169 12.36 5.51 46.40
CA SER A 169 11.87 6.90 46.32
C SER A 169 12.87 7.92 46.84
N GLY A 170 12.77 9.16 46.34
CA GLY A 170 13.63 10.27 46.74
C GLY A 170 14.98 10.30 46.01
N PHE A 171 15.46 11.51 45.74
CA PHE A 171 16.68 11.73 44.98
C PHE A 171 17.91 11.09 45.63
N GLY A 172 18.68 10.37 44.81
CA GLY A 172 19.89 9.66 45.22
C GLY A 172 19.63 8.25 45.73
N SER A 173 18.36 7.85 45.93
CA SER A 173 18.02 6.48 46.31
C SER A 173 18.27 5.56 45.12
N LEU A 174 19.02 4.49 45.32
CA LEU A 174 19.53 3.65 44.24
C LEU A 174 19.49 2.17 44.62
N PHE A 175 18.82 1.36 43.82
CA PHE A 175 19.09 -0.07 43.73
C PHE A 175 20.06 -0.31 42.58
N ASN A 176 21.13 -1.07 42.79
CA ASN A 176 22.07 -1.44 41.74
C ASN A 176 22.65 -2.81 42.02
N ASN A 177 22.51 -3.77 41.10
CA ASN A 177 23.13 -5.08 41.22
C ASN A 177 24.45 -5.22 40.43
N ASP A 178 24.90 -4.21 39.69
CA ASP A 178 26.22 -4.18 39.08
C ASP A 178 27.29 -3.92 40.15
N PRO A 179 28.23 -4.87 40.36
CA PRO A 179 29.22 -4.78 41.40
C PRO A 179 30.24 -3.66 41.21
N ASN A 180 30.31 -3.06 40.02
CA ASN A 180 31.30 -2.06 39.65
C ASN A 180 30.80 -0.62 39.76
N LEU A 181 29.49 -0.40 39.98
CA LEU A 181 28.89 0.94 39.96
C LEU A 181 28.77 1.59 41.35
N ILE A 182 28.42 0.82 42.39
CA ILE A 182 28.39 1.30 43.77
C ILE A 182 29.61 0.79 44.53
N SER A 183 30.48 1.72 44.95
CA SER A 183 31.61 1.39 45.83
C SER A 183 31.11 0.79 47.14
N ARG A 184 31.86 -0.15 47.70
CA ARG A 184 31.49 -0.82 48.96
C ARG A 184 31.25 0.15 50.11
N SER A 185 31.97 1.26 50.15
CA SER A 185 31.86 2.35 51.14
C SER A 185 30.50 3.06 51.12
N ASP A 186 29.81 3.02 49.99
CA ASP A 186 28.56 3.76 49.76
C ASP A 186 27.33 2.89 50.00
N GLN A 187 27.51 1.61 50.35
CA GLN A 187 26.43 0.65 50.52
C GLN A 187 25.87 0.66 51.94
N ILE A 188 24.55 0.58 52.06
CA ILE A 188 23.89 0.29 53.33
C ILE A 188 23.68 -1.22 53.39
N ALA A 189 24.34 -1.89 54.33
CA ALA A 189 24.08 -3.31 54.57
C ALA A 189 22.67 -3.49 55.18
N LEU A 190 21.85 -4.37 54.60
CA LEU A 190 20.62 -4.81 55.27
C LEU A 190 21.00 -5.64 56.50
N ASN A 191 20.86 -5.03 57.68
CA ASN A 191 20.98 -5.74 58.94
C ASN A 191 19.62 -6.32 59.34
N LEU A 192 19.34 -7.55 58.90
CA LEU A 192 18.09 -8.27 59.21
C LEU A 192 18.04 -8.86 60.63
N GLY A 193 19.04 -8.55 61.46
CA GLY A 193 19.12 -9.04 62.83
C GLY A 193 18.20 -8.27 63.78
N ASN A 194 17.13 -8.94 64.21
CA ASN A 194 16.00 -8.47 65.03
C ASN A 194 14.98 -7.63 64.24
N GLY A 195 13.73 -8.10 64.18
CA GLY A 195 12.56 -7.33 63.75
C GLY A 195 12.21 -6.15 64.68
N ASP A 196 13.22 -5.42 65.18
CA ASP A 196 13.09 -4.16 65.88
C ASP A 196 13.38 -3.02 64.88
N PRO A 197 12.34 -2.32 64.38
CA PRO A 197 12.48 -1.24 63.40
C PRO A 197 13.21 0.01 63.94
N THR A 198 13.69 0.01 65.20
CA THR A 198 14.29 1.18 65.84
C THR A 198 15.81 1.18 65.94
N ASN A 199 16.49 0.06 65.64
CA ASN A 199 17.94 -0.04 65.81
C ASN A 199 18.70 0.26 64.51
N ASN A 200 18.78 1.54 64.17
CA ASN A 200 19.53 2.06 63.03
C ASN A 200 21.04 2.06 63.34
N ILE A 201 21.68 0.89 63.36
CA ILE A 201 23.13 0.78 63.50
C ILE A 201 23.75 1.00 62.13
N VAL A 202 24.22 2.22 61.89
CA VAL A 202 25.17 2.53 60.81
C VAL A 202 26.48 1.81 61.15
N VAL A 203 26.64 0.59 60.64
CA VAL A 203 27.94 -0.07 60.65
C VAL A 203 28.75 0.59 59.55
N ASP A 204 29.72 1.41 59.94
CA ASP A 204 30.79 1.86 59.05
C ASP A 204 31.57 0.62 58.59
N LEU A 205 31.30 0.15 57.36
CA LEU A 205 31.93 -1.06 56.80
C LEU A 205 33.45 -0.90 56.67
N ASP A 206 33.96 0.33 56.52
CA ASP A 206 35.40 0.59 56.43
C ASP A 206 36.10 0.41 57.78
N ALA A 207 35.37 0.57 58.90
CA ALA A 207 35.91 0.37 60.25
C ALA A 207 36.00 -1.12 60.65
N ALA A 208 35.25 -2.01 59.98
CA ALA A 208 35.15 -3.42 60.36
C ALA A 208 36.13 -4.35 59.64
N VAL A 209 36.76 -3.93 58.52
CA VAL A 209 37.56 -4.85 57.69
C VAL A 209 38.79 -4.18 57.10
N GLN A 210 39.94 -4.37 57.75
CA GLN A 210 41.21 -4.85 57.18
C GLN A 210 42.25 -4.84 58.33
N PRO A 211 42.50 -5.97 59.01
CA PRO A 211 43.71 -6.11 59.82
C PRO A 211 44.91 -5.82 58.90
N ALA A 212 45.72 -4.83 59.25
CA ALA A 212 46.91 -4.47 58.48
C ALA A 212 47.78 -5.71 58.23
N GLY A 213 47.74 -6.26 57.00
CA GLY A 213 48.51 -7.44 56.59
C GLY A 213 47.75 -8.53 55.84
N SER A 214 46.43 -8.44 55.66
CA SER A 214 45.73 -9.39 54.78
C SER A 214 46.06 -9.08 53.30
N PRO A 215 46.53 -10.06 52.49
CA PRO A 215 46.77 -9.83 51.08
C PRO A 215 45.46 -9.36 50.44
N ALA A 216 45.53 -8.35 49.57
CA ALA A 216 44.39 -7.93 48.77
C ALA A 216 43.82 -9.18 48.11
N THR A 217 42.69 -9.67 48.62
CA THR A 217 42.04 -10.85 48.09
C THR A 217 41.73 -10.52 46.65
N THR A 218 42.42 -11.19 45.72
CA THR A 218 42.08 -11.18 44.31
C THR A 218 40.59 -11.46 44.24
N PHE A 219 39.84 -10.45 43.79
CA PHE A 219 38.40 -10.56 43.56
C PHE A 219 38.16 -11.89 42.87
N SER A 220 37.32 -12.75 43.48
CA SER A 220 36.85 -13.94 42.79
C SER A 220 36.17 -13.45 41.51
N THR A 221 36.86 -13.62 40.38
CA THR A 221 36.29 -13.32 39.08
C THR A 221 35.26 -14.39 38.84
N ARG A 222 33.99 -14.05 39.08
CA ARG A 222 32.81 -14.84 38.72
C ARG A 222 32.93 -15.34 37.27
N ALA A 223 32.30 -16.46 36.95
CA ALA A 223 32.23 -16.93 35.58
C ALA A 223 31.63 -15.83 34.69
N GLU A 224 32.20 -15.64 33.50
CA GLU A 224 31.98 -14.47 32.63
C GLU A 224 30.56 -14.38 32.03
N ASN A 225 29.63 -15.24 32.46
CA ASN A 225 28.32 -15.43 31.85
C ASN A 225 27.15 -15.23 32.82
N GLU A 226 27.37 -15.14 34.13
CA GLU A 226 26.24 -15.02 35.05
C GLU A 226 25.78 -13.55 35.17
N GLY A 227 24.63 -13.23 34.56
CA GLY A 227 23.93 -11.96 34.73
C GLY A 227 23.30 -11.79 36.11
N TYR A 228 22.90 -10.56 36.46
CA TYR A 228 22.08 -10.30 37.65
C TYR A 228 20.75 -9.70 37.25
N ASP A 229 19.69 -10.42 37.61
CA ASP A 229 18.32 -10.13 37.19
C ASP A 229 17.47 -9.53 38.30
N VAL A 230 16.43 -8.81 37.89
CA VAL A 230 15.31 -8.47 38.76
C VAL A 230 14.07 -9.18 38.26
N ILE A 231 13.45 -9.98 39.12
CA ILE A 231 12.25 -10.76 38.83
C ILE A 231 11.10 -10.23 39.67
N VAL A 232 10.02 -9.80 39.00
CA VAL A 232 8.83 -9.22 39.63
C VAL A 232 7.62 -10.08 39.28
N GLY A 233 7.13 -10.84 40.26
CA GLY A 233 6.14 -11.89 40.06
C GLY A 233 6.77 -13.09 39.35
N LEU A 234 7.52 -13.91 40.10
CA LEU A 234 8.07 -15.17 39.56
C LEU A 234 6.94 -16.19 39.39
N ASP A 235 6.36 -16.60 40.52
CA ASP A 235 5.22 -17.53 40.61
C ASP A 235 4.08 -16.93 41.47
N GLY A 236 4.28 -15.74 42.06
CA GLY A 236 3.34 -15.03 42.92
C GLY A 236 3.02 -13.61 42.43
N THR A 237 2.65 -12.73 43.38
CA THR A 237 2.37 -11.32 43.07
C THR A 237 3.55 -10.46 43.49
N GLY A 238 4.22 -9.81 42.55
CA GLY A 238 5.32 -8.90 42.81
C GLY A 238 5.03 -7.48 42.35
N ALA A 239 5.46 -6.49 43.13
CA ALA A 239 5.38 -5.08 42.76
C ALA A 239 6.70 -4.37 43.00
N LEU A 240 7.19 -3.61 42.01
CA LEU A 240 8.33 -2.70 42.11
C LEU A 240 7.87 -1.28 41.77
N SER A 241 7.97 -0.35 42.71
CA SER A 241 7.66 1.07 42.54
C SER A 241 8.93 1.90 42.62
N ILE A 242 9.22 2.68 41.59
CA ILE A 242 10.31 3.64 41.54
C ILE A 242 9.68 5.03 41.40
N GLU A 243 9.60 5.73 42.52
CA GLU A 243 8.96 7.03 42.61
C GLU A 243 9.96 8.16 42.35
N ALA A 244 9.50 9.40 42.37
CA ALA A 244 10.28 10.58 42.03
C ALA A 244 11.67 10.61 42.70
N GLY A 245 12.70 10.74 41.86
CA GLY A 245 14.11 10.76 42.26
C GLY A 245 14.75 9.38 42.57
N GLY A 246 13.97 8.31 42.65
CA GLY A 246 14.46 6.94 42.85
C GLY A 246 15.12 6.36 41.60
N ARG A 247 16.06 5.44 41.77
CA ARG A 247 16.80 4.84 40.65
C ARG A 247 16.98 3.33 40.84
N ALA A 248 16.79 2.57 39.77
CA ALA A 248 17.17 1.16 39.69
C ALA A 248 18.10 0.91 38.50
N GLU A 249 19.22 0.27 38.76
CA GLU A 249 20.17 -0.19 37.74
C GLU A 249 20.28 -1.71 37.83
N ILE A 250 19.91 -2.38 36.76
CA ILE A 250 19.85 -3.83 36.64
C ILE A 250 20.96 -4.23 35.67
N GLN A 251 21.83 -5.13 36.08
CA GLN A 251 22.99 -5.52 35.31
C GLN A 251 22.58 -6.29 34.07
N ASP A 252 21.70 -7.28 34.19
CA ASP A 252 21.26 -8.12 33.08
C ASP A 252 19.82 -7.78 32.64
N ALA A 253 18.80 -8.49 33.13
CA ALA A 253 17.42 -8.33 32.66
C ALA A 253 16.41 -8.01 33.77
N LEU A 254 15.33 -7.31 33.37
CA LEU A 254 14.09 -7.16 34.14
C LEU A 254 13.07 -8.17 33.61
N MET A 255 12.56 -9.02 34.50
CA MET A 255 11.56 -10.04 34.19
C MET A 255 10.29 -9.75 34.99
N VAL A 256 9.15 -9.57 34.32
CA VAL A 256 7.88 -9.24 34.99
C VAL A 256 6.80 -10.24 34.60
N GLY A 257 6.21 -10.95 35.57
CA GLY A 257 5.18 -11.95 35.32
C GLY A 257 5.73 -13.18 34.58
N VAL A 258 6.62 -13.93 35.23
CA VAL A 258 7.42 -15.01 34.62
C VAL A 258 6.61 -16.28 34.39
N ASP A 259 5.94 -16.82 35.41
CA ASP A 259 5.16 -18.05 35.30
C ASP A 259 3.67 -17.78 35.02
N SER A 260 2.96 -18.76 34.47
CA SER A 260 1.54 -18.74 34.07
C SER A 260 0.55 -18.19 35.11
N GLN A 261 0.85 -18.33 36.41
CA GLN A 261 -0.01 -17.83 37.50
C GLN A 261 0.51 -16.56 38.16
N SER A 262 1.68 -16.08 37.74
CA SER A 262 2.33 -14.92 38.34
C SER A 262 1.69 -13.61 37.90
N ASN A 263 1.76 -12.62 38.79
CA ASN A 263 1.35 -11.25 38.52
C ASN A 263 2.48 -10.29 38.91
N GLY A 264 3.17 -9.74 37.93
CA GLY A 264 4.23 -8.76 38.12
C GLY A 264 3.76 -7.34 37.79
N SER A 265 4.13 -6.36 38.60
CA SER A 265 3.91 -4.95 38.29
C SER A 265 5.12 -4.08 38.59
N VAL A 266 5.53 -3.28 37.62
CA VAL A 266 6.61 -2.31 37.76
C VAL A 266 6.07 -0.92 37.45
N THR A 267 6.32 0.06 38.31
CA THR A 267 5.93 1.45 38.11
C THR A 267 7.14 2.36 38.26
N ILE A 268 7.39 3.23 37.30
CA ILE A 268 8.46 4.23 37.28
C ILE A 268 7.77 5.59 37.13
N ASP A 269 7.55 6.28 38.24
CA ASP A 269 6.70 7.45 38.29
C ASP A 269 7.44 8.68 38.84
N GLY A 270 7.25 9.82 38.18
CA GLY A 270 7.73 11.12 38.63
C GLY A 270 9.11 11.53 38.09
N ILE A 271 9.37 12.84 38.12
CA ILE A 271 10.60 13.42 37.59
C ILE A 271 11.83 12.84 38.30
N GLY A 272 12.82 12.44 37.51
CA GLY A 272 14.09 11.92 38.00
C GLY A 272 14.02 10.48 38.49
N SER A 273 12.85 9.83 38.43
CA SER A 273 12.78 8.38 38.59
C SER A 273 13.38 7.69 37.37
N SER A 274 14.17 6.63 37.57
CA SER A 274 14.76 5.90 36.44
C SER A 274 14.98 4.41 36.70
N LEU A 275 14.80 3.60 35.66
CA LEU A 275 15.18 2.20 35.61
C LEU A 275 16.06 1.96 34.38
N SER A 276 17.19 1.29 34.55
CA SER A 276 18.07 0.88 33.44
C SER A 276 18.40 -0.61 33.56
N ALA A 277 18.04 -1.43 32.58
CA ALA A 277 18.42 -2.84 32.47
C ALA A 277 19.48 -3.00 31.39
N PHE A 278 20.72 -3.23 31.80
CA PHE A 278 21.88 -3.05 30.95
C PHE A 278 22.24 -4.25 30.07
N GLY A 279 21.78 -5.46 30.37
CA GLY A 279 22.13 -6.65 29.59
C GLY A 279 23.64 -6.91 29.54
N ARG A 280 24.36 -6.70 30.63
CA ARG A 280 25.82 -6.80 30.73
C ARG A 280 26.23 -8.03 31.50
N THR A 281 27.19 -8.78 30.98
CA THR A 281 27.91 -9.79 31.79
C THR A 281 29.02 -9.14 32.62
N ARG A 282 29.65 -8.08 32.11
CA ARG A 282 30.80 -7.46 32.78
C ARG A 282 31.00 -6.00 32.39
N LEU A 283 31.29 -5.16 33.39
CA LEU A 283 31.99 -3.90 33.21
C LEU A 283 33.48 -4.13 33.49
N THR A 284 34.33 -4.06 32.47
CA THR A 284 35.78 -4.17 32.68
C THR A 284 36.32 -2.94 33.42
N ALA A 285 37.50 -3.06 34.04
CA ALA A 285 38.14 -1.92 34.72
C ALA A 285 38.43 -0.72 33.79
N THR A 286 38.47 -0.95 32.48
CA THR A 286 38.59 0.09 31.44
C THR A 286 37.23 0.68 31.04
N LEU A 287 36.15 0.35 31.76
CA LEU A 287 34.76 0.70 31.45
C LEU A 287 34.32 0.20 30.07
N THR A 288 35.00 -0.82 29.54
CA THR A 288 34.56 -1.51 28.32
C THR A 288 33.48 -2.51 28.70
N GLU A 289 32.31 -2.34 28.12
CA GLU A 289 31.09 -3.09 28.39
C GLU A 289 31.09 -4.40 27.59
N THR A 290 31.08 -5.55 28.27
CA THR A 290 30.81 -6.85 27.65
C THR A 290 29.35 -7.19 27.89
N ARG A 291 28.58 -7.36 26.82
CA ARG A 291 27.13 -7.61 26.90
C ARG A 291 26.84 -9.11 27.02
N SER A 292 25.79 -9.42 27.78
CA SER A 292 25.21 -10.75 27.75
C SER A 292 24.55 -10.96 26.40
N ASN A 293 24.77 -12.13 25.83
CA ASN A 293 24.05 -12.66 24.69
C ASN A 293 22.92 -13.59 25.16
N GLU A 294 22.54 -13.53 26.44
CA GLU A 294 21.77 -14.58 27.07
C GLU A 294 20.34 -14.14 27.41
N THR A 295 20.11 -12.89 27.86
CA THR A 295 18.80 -12.52 28.41
C THR A 295 18.31 -11.13 27.99
N ALA A 296 17.12 -11.06 27.39
CA ALA A 296 16.39 -9.81 27.21
C ALA A 296 15.41 -9.58 28.36
N SER A 297 15.03 -8.32 28.57
CA SER A 297 13.95 -8.02 29.51
C SER A 297 12.59 -8.38 28.92
N PHE A 298 11.63 -8.74 29.77
CA PHE A 298 10.27 -9.02 29.32
C PHE A 298 9.19 -8.65 30.34
N VAL A 299 7.98 -8.39 29.82
CA VAL A 299 6.78 -8.09 30.60
C VAL A 299 5.65 -9.01 30.16
N GLY A 300 5.15 -9.82 31.08
CA GLY A 300 4.05 -10.78 30.86
C GLY A 300 4.48 -11.98 30.04
N GLY A 301 5.61 -12.59 30.42
CA GLY A 301 6.23 -13.65 29.64
C GLY A 301 5.37 -14.91 29.56
N ARG A 302 5.03 -15.52 30.69
CA ARG A 302 4.00 -16.57 30.74
C ARG A 302 2.84 -16.19 31.65
N GLY A 303 3.07 -15.29 32.61
CA GLY A 303 2.06 -14.75 33.51
C GLY A 303 1.48 -13.42 33.04
N THR A 304 0.89 -12.70 33.99
CA THR A 304 0.45 -11.32 33.78
C THR A 304 1.56 -10.38 34.22
N GLY A 305 2.04 -9.54 33.31
CA GLY A 305 3.06 -8.52 33.62
C GLY A 305 2.57 -7.13 33.26
N SER A 306 2.89 -6.15 34.11
CA SER A 306 2.66 -4.74 33.83
C SER A 306 3.89 -3.88 34.10
N LEU A 307 4.18 -2.93 33.21
CA LEU A 307 5.21 -1.90 33.39
C LEU A 307 4.60 -0.53 33.06
N THR A 308 4.68 0.42 33.98
CA THR A 308 4.21 1.80 33.78
C THR A 308 5.37 2.77 33.92
N VAL A 309 5.55 3.67 32.96
CA VAL A 309 6.46 4.82 33.01
C VAL A 309 5.63 6.09 32.91
N SER A 310 5.62 6.91 33.96
CA SER A 310 4.73 8.06 34.06
C SER A 310 5.36 9.32 34.66
N ASN A 311 4.72 10.46 34.40
CA ASN A 311 5.02 11.76 35.01
C ASN A 311 6.52 12.17 34.96
N GLY A 312 7.21 11.89 33.86
CA GLY A 312 8.62 12.23 33.69
C GLY A 312 9.61 11.14 34.12
N GLY A 313 9.13 9.93 34.40
CA GLY A 313 9.95 8.76 34.64
C GLY A 313 10.71 8.29 33.39
N ARG A 314 11.82 7.58 33.58
CA ARG A 314 12.66 7.06 32.50
C ARG A 314 12.91 5.56 32.63
N ALA A 315 12.73 4.81 31.55
CA ALA A 315 13.11 3.39 31.47
C ALA A 315 14.10 3.16 30.33
N GLU A 316 15.10 2.31 30.54
CA GLU A 316 16.10 1.96 29.53
C GLU A 316 16.35 0.46 29.51
N PHE A 317 16.26 -0.17 28.34
CA PHE A 317 16.52 -1.59 28.16
C PHE A 317 17.56 -1.79 27.07
N PHE A 318 18.74 -2.24 27.44
CA PHE A 318 19.89 -2.30 26.55
C PHE A 318 20.06 -3.64 25.82
N ASN A 319 19.31 -4.65 26.21
CA ASN A 319 19.22 -5.96 25.55
C ASN A 319 17.80 -6.24 25.03
N GLY A 320 17.08 -5.17 24.66
CA GLY A 320 15.71 -5.23 24.17
C GLY A 320 14.66 -5.52 25.24
N LEU A 321 13.40 -5.44 24.81
CA LEU A 321 12.21 -5.68 25.63
C LEU A 321 11.17 -6.48 24.85
N ALA A 322 10.70 -7.58 25.45
CA ALA A 322 9.54 -8.33 24.96
C ALA A 322 8.29 -8.02 25.81
N ILE A 323 7.14 -7.86 25.18
CA ILE A 323 5.87 -7.58 25.86
C ILE A 323 4.89 -8.67 25.45
N GLY A 324 4.51 -9.57 26.36
CA GLY A 324 3.59 -10.67 26.06
C GLY A 324 4.10 -11.59 24.96
N SER A 325 5.41 -11.81 24.90
CA SER A 325 6.07 -12.59 23.85
C SER A 325 7.20 -13.39 24.45
N LEU A 326 7.01 -14.70 24.57
CA LEU A 326 8.08 -15.65 24.83
C LEU A 326 7.87 -16.88 23.95
N SER A 327 8.76 -17.09 22.98
CA SER A 327 8.82 -18.38 22.30
C SER A 327 9.49 -19.41 23.22
N GLY A 328 9.06 -20.67 23.17
CA GLY A 328 9.37 -21.68 24.20
C GLY A 328 10.86 -21.97 24.49
N ASN A 329 11.78 -21.52 23.64
CA ASN A 329 13.23 -21.70 23.82
C ASN A 329 13.96 -20.46 24.36
N ASP A 330 13.29 -19.31 24.44
CA ASP A 330 13.92 -17.99 24.58
C ASP A 330 14.34 -17.59 26.00
N LEU A 331 13.96 -18.38 27.01
CA LEU A 331 14.40 -18.16 28.40
C LEU A 331 15.55 -19.07 28.83
N GLY A 332 16.13 -19.86 27.92
CA GLY A 332 17.04 -20.95 28.30
C GLY A 332 16.35 -22.08 29.11
N THR A 333 15.03 -21.98 29.34
CA THR A 333 14.23 -22.96 30.10
C THR A 333 13.88 -24.16 29.21
N THR A 334 14.86 -25.00 28.90
CA THR A 334 14.63 -26.20 28.06
C THR A 334 13.76 -27.27 28.74
N GLY A 335 13.35 -27.07 30.00
CA GLY A 335 12.68 -28.09 30.83
C GLY A 335 11.19 -27.92 31.14
N ARG A 336 10.52 -26.80 30.81
CA ARG A 336 9.08 -26.63 31.10
C ARG A 336 8.24 -26.99 29.88
N GLY A 337 7.36 -27.99 30.04
CA GLY A 337 6.53 -28.58 28.99
C GLY A 337 5.89 -27.53 28.07
N SER A 338 5.97 -27.78 26.77
CA SER A 338 5.59 -26.92 25.66
C SER A 338 4.08 -26.63 25.53
N THR A 339 3.32 -26.62 26.63
CA THR A 339 1.96 -26.10 26.59
C THR A 339 2.07 -24.58 26.50
N PRO A 340 1.61 -23.96 25.38
CA PRO A 340 1.65 -22.51 25.23
C PRO A 340 0.98 -21.86 26.43
N GLY A 341 1.67 -20.95 27.11
CA GLY A 341 1.12 -20.21 28.24
C GLY A 341 0.37 -18.96 27.78
N ASP A 342 -0.70 -18.59 28.49
CA ASP A 342 -1.54 -17.40 28.26
C ASP A 342 -0.85 -16.07 28.67
N GLY A 343 0.47 -15.94 28.44
CA GLY A 343 1.25 -14.76 28.80
C GLY A 343 0.61 -13.46 28.30
N SER A 344 0.44 -12.50 29.20
CA SER A 344 -0.17 -11.20 28.91
C SER A 344 0.68 -10.07 29.48
N GLY A 345 1.33 -9.34 28.57
CA GLY A 345 2.18 -8.20 28.89
C GLY A 345 1.49 -6.89 28.59
N THR A 346 1.50 -5.94 29.54
CA THR A 346 1.07 -4.56 29.30
C THR A 346 2.15 -3.57 29.71
N VAL A 347 2.63 -2.78 28.76
CA VAL A 347 3.51 -1.64 29.02
C VAL A 347 2.77 -0.34 28.75
N THR A 348 2.85 0.62 29.67
CA THR A 348 2.22 1.94 29.53
C THR A 348 3.26 3.03 29.74
N VAL A 349 3.44 3.91 28.76
CA VAL A 349 4.35 5.05 28.81
C VAL A 349 3.51 6.30 28.60
N THR A 350 3.34 7.10 29.65
CA THR A 350 2.35 8.18 29.69
C THR A 350 2.87 9.43 30.39
N GLY A 351 2.33 10.59 30.04
CA GLY A 351 2.68 11.87 30.65
C GLY A 351 3.89 12.54 30.00
N ALA A 352 3.82 13.87 29.91
CA ALA A 352 4.85 14.66 29.27
C ALA A 352 6.21 14.48 29.95
N GLY A 353 7.24 14.21 29.14
CA GLY A 353 8.61 14.00 29.60
C GLY A 353 8.93 12.56 30.02
N SER A 354 7.93 11.67 30.07
CA SER A 354 8.19 10.23 30.26
C SER A 354 8.87 9.65 29.02
N LEU A 355 9.92 8.87 29.24
CA LEU A 355 10.78 8.34 28.18
C LEU A 355 11.10 6.87 28.41
N MET A 356 10.95 6.05 27.37
CA MET A 356 11.44 4.68 27.32
C MET A 356 12.43 4.51 26.16
N ASN A 357 13.66 4.11 26.45
CA ASN A 357 14.67 3.79 25.43
C ASN A 357 14.89 2.28 25.38
N LEU A 358 14.90 1.74 24.17
CA LEU A 358 15.07 0.32 23.89
C LEU A 358 16.23 0.20 22.90
N PHE A 359 17.18 -0.67 23.19
CA PHE A 359 18.36 -0.89 22.34
C PHE A 359 18.46 -2.36 21.96
N PRO A 360 18.95 -2.68 20.75
CA PRO A 360 19.07 -4.04 20.28
C PRO A 360 20.11 -4.80 21.11
N SER A 361 19.87 -6.10 21.22
CA SER A 361 20.80 -7.06 21.79
C SER A 361 21.59 -7.76 20.67
N ASN A 362 22.75 -8.32 21.00
CA ASN A 362 23.48 -9.23 20.10
C ASN A 362 22.96 -10.68 20.19
N ILE A 363 21.76 -10.90 20.77
CA ILE A 363 21.23 -12.25 21.01
C ILE A 363 20.75 -12.82 19.68
N ALA A 364 21.61 -13.62 19.04
CA ALA A 364 21.27 -14.36 17.84
C ALA A 364 20.19 -15.40 18.15
N GLY A 365 18.98 -15.23 17.59
CA GLY A 365 17.92 -16.24 17.57
C GLY A 365 16.62 -15.90 18.31
N THR A 366 16.66 -15.03 19.33
CA THR A 366 15.48 -14.76 20.18
C THR A 366 14.64 -13.59 19.67
N PHE A 367 15.28 -12.58 19.09
CA PHE A 367 14.61 -11.37 18.59
C PHE A 367 14.95 -11.04 17.14
N ASP A 368 15.76 -11.84 16.44
CA ASP A 368 16.29 -11.50 15.11
C ASP A 368 16.84 -10.05 15.06
N ASN A 369 17.65 -9.67 16.08
CA ASN A 369 18.18 -8.31 16.30
C ASN A 369 17.14 -7.21 16.59
N ARG A 370 15.91 -7.55 16.97
CA ARG A 370 14.88 -6.56 17.37
C ARG A 370 15.13 -6.11 18.82
N ALA A 371 15.02 -4.80 19.03
CA ALA A 371 15.09 -4.16 20.34
C ALA A 371 13.72 -4.14 21.05
N LEU A 372 12.62 -4.25 20.31
CA LEU A 372 11.27 -4.30 20.86
C LEU A 372 10.44 -5.38 20.17
N VAL A 373 9.75 -6.19 20.97
CA VAL A 373 8.73 -7.12 20.48
C VAL A 373 7.45 -6.98 21.29
N VAL A 374 6.32 -6.79 20.61
CA VAL A 374 5.00 -6.70 21.24
C VAL A 374 4.13 -7.84 20.73
N GLY A 375 3.80 -8.80 21.59
CA GLY A 375 3.11 -10.03 21.23
C GLY A 375 4.00 -11.02 20.48
N GLU A 376 3.47 -12.21 20.23
CA GLU A 376 4.22 -13.29 19.58
C GLU A 376 4.46 -13.05 18.08
N ILE A 377 5.73 -13.15 17.67
CA ILE A 377 6.18 -13.08 16.27
C ILE A 377 6.21 -14.49 15.68
N ARG A 378 6.01 -14.61 14.37
CA ARG A 378 6.16 -15.89 13.67
C ARG A 378 7.60 -16.39 13.82
N SER A 379 7.76 -17.63 14.28
CA SER A 379 9.03 -18.27 14.60
C SER A 379 10.00 -18.48 13.43
N ASN A 380 9.65 -17.99 12.22
CA ASN A 380 10.50 -18.11 11.04
C ASN A 380 10.56 -16.79 10.31
N ALA A 381 11.50 -15.91 10.69
CA ALA A 381 11.77 -14.66 9.98
C ALA A 381 12.15 -14.86 8.50
N ASN A 382 12.56 -16.07 8.09
CA ASN A 382 12.83 -16.39 6.69
C ASN A 382 11.59 -16.84 5.91
N ALA A 383 10.53 -17.28 6.59
CA ALA A 383 9.24 -17.46 5.93
C ALA A 383 8.63 -16.07 5.81
N GLY A 384 8.80 -15.44 4.63
CA GLY A 384 8.26 -14.10 4.38
C GLY A 384 6.83 -13.96 4.88
N LEU A 385 6.44 -12.74 5.28
CA LEU A 385 5.16 -12.40 5.92
C LEU A 385 3.88 -12.90 5.20
N ASP A 386 4.03 -13.41 3.97
CA ASP A 386 2.98 -13.97 3.13
C ASP A 386 2.60 -15.42 3.43
N THR A 387 3.38 -16.19 4.22
CA THR A 387 2.97 -17.57 4.52
C THR A 387 1.77 -17.59 5.49
N PRO A 388 0.62 -18.19 5.12
CA PRO A 388 -0.54 -18.25 5.98
C PRO A 388 -0.23 -19.02 7.27
N PHE A 389 -0.79 -18.54 8.38
CA PHE A 389 -0.68 -19.22 9.69
C PHE A 389 -1.20 -20.66 9.59
N LEU A 390 -0.43 -21.62 10.12
CA LEU A 390 -0.88 -23.00 10.18
C LEU A 390 -2.01 -23.10 11.23
N PRO A 391 -3.04 -23.94 11.02
CA PRO A 391 -4.17 -24.08 11.95
C PRO A 391 -3.87 -24.53 13.40
N GLY A 392 -2.61 -24.56 13.84
CA GLY A 392 -2.19 -24.89 15.21
C GLY A 392 -1.73 -23.68 16.05
N ASP A 393 -1.62 -22.49 15.47
CA ASP A 393 -1.11 -21.29 16.17
C ASP A 393 -2.24 -20.52 16.91
N SER A 394 -3.16 -21.22 17.58
CA SER A 394 -4.26 -20.59 18.33
C SER A 394 -3.85 -19.98 19.67
N ASP A 395 -2.66 -20.33 20.15
CA ASP A 395 -2.25 -20.07 21.54
C ASP A 395 -1.23 -18.92 21.63
N LEU A 396 -1.35 -17.94 20.73
CA LEU A 396 -0.40 -16.84 20.67
C LEU A 396 -0.51 -15.92 21.90
N GLN A 397 0.61 -15.52 22.48
CA GLN A 397 0.63 -14.59 23.61
C GLN A 397 0.29 -13.16 23.19
N GLY A 398 -0.36 -12.42 24.08
CA GLY A 398 -0.84 -11.05 23.84
C GLY A 398 0.06 -10.01 24.48
N GLY A 399 0.59 -9.08 23.69
CA GLY A 399 1.35 -7.93 24.17
C GLY A 399 0.61 -6.62 23.90
N THR A 400 0.58 -5.71 24.86
CA THR A 400 0.04 -4.36 24.68
C THR A 400 1.05 -3.30 25.10
N LEU A 401 1.33 -2.35 24.20
CA LEU A 401 2.12 -1.15 24.48
C LEU A 401 1.21 0.08 24.33
N ASN A 402 1.03 0.83 25.41
CA ASN A 402 0.26 2.08 25.43
C ASN A 402 1.22 3.27 25.51
N ILE A 403 1.08 4.24 24.61
CA ILE A 403 1.91 5.46 24.57
C ILE A 403 0.97 6.66 24.51
N SER A 404 0.96 7.50 25.55
CA SER A 404 0.02 8.63 25.62
C SER A 404 0.63 9.92 26.14
N ASP A 405 -0.10 11.02 25.99
CA ASP A 405 0.17 12.31 26.65
C ASP A 405 1.59 12.86 26.42
N ALA A 406 2.02 12.87 25.16
CA ALA A 406 3.35 13.31 24.71
C ALA A 406 4.54 12.51 25.28
N ALA A 407 4.30 11.31 25.80
CA ALA A 407 5.37 10.39 26.16
C ALA A 407 6.08 9.83 24.92
N ILE A 408 7.34 9.42 25.07
CA ILE A 408 8.18 8.94 23.97
C ILE A 408 8.66 7.52 24.27
N VAL A 409 8.44 6.61 23.33
CA VAL A 409 9.11 5.31 23.27
C VAL A 409 10.07 5.34 22.09
N ASN A 410 11.34 5.11 22.34
CA ASN A 410 12.41 5.15 21.37
C ASN A 410 13.08 3.78 21.25
N VAL A 411 13.11 3.23 20.04
CA VAL A 411 13.78 1.98 19.69
C VAL A 411 15.01 2.34 18.88
N ALA A 412 16.13 2.50 19.57
CA ALA A 412 17.33 3.12 19.02
C ALA A 412 18.39 2.11 18.63
N GLY A 413 19.09 2.37 17.52
CA GLY A 413 20.28 1.63 17.14
C GLY A 413 21.43 1.87 18.13
N ARG A 414 22.33 0.89 18.29
CA ARG A 414 23.51 1.03 19.16
C ARG A 414 24.64 0.16 18.65
N ASN A 415 25.87 0.69 18.66
CA ASN A 415 27.09 -0.06 18.30
C ASN A 415 27.05 -0.70 16.89
N GLY A 416 26.43 -0.03 15.91
CA GLY A 416 26.29 -0.55 14.54
C GLY A 416 25.16 -1.57 14.35
N GLN A 417 24.42 -1.90 15.41
CA GLN A 417 23.15 -2.62 15.30
C GLN A 417 22.00 -1.65 15.05
N THR A 418 21.04 -2.10 14.27
CA THR A 418 19.81 -1.36 13.94
C THR A 418 18.77 -1.49 15.05
N GLY A 419 18.04 -0.41 15.32
CA GLY A 419 16.97 -0.39 16.31
C GLY A 419 15.66 -0.93 15.73
N ASN A 420 15.58 -2.24 15.50
CA ASN A 420 14.39 -2.86 14.91
C ASN A 420 13.29 -3.11 15.95
N ALA A 421 12.02 -2.99 15.54
CA ALA A 421 10.86 -3.32 16.36
C ALA A 421 9.90 -4.24 15.60
N ALA A 422 9.17 -5.07 16.35
CA ALA A 422 8.10 -5.86 15.76
C ALA A 422 6.86 -5.95 16.64
N ILE A 423 5.71 -5.97 15.97
CA ILE A 423 4.39 -6.12 16.58
C ILE A 423 3.82 -7.43 16.06
N GLY A 424 3.93 -8.48 16.86
CA GLY A 424 3.38 -9.79 16.55
C GLY A 424 1.86 -9.77 16.33
N LYS A 425 1.28 -10.85 15.82
CA LYS A 425 -0.13 -10.90 15.38
C LYS A 425 -1.16 -10.50 16.45
N ARG A 426 -0.89 -10.79 17.73
CA ARG A 426 -1.71 -10.36 18.88
C ARG A 426 -1.14 -9.15 19.63
N GLY A 427 -0.03 -8.60 19.13
CA GLY A 427 0.56 -7.37 19.59
C GLY A 427 -0.35 -6.18 19.28
N ILE A 428 -0.51 -5.30 20.28
CA ILE A 428 -1.28 -4.07 20.14
C ILE A 428 -0.40 -2.90 20.60
N VAL A 429 -0.19 -1.93 19.73
CA VAL A 429 0.39 -0.64 20.08
C VAL A 429 -0.70 0.44 20.00
N ASN A 430 -1.02 1.03 21.15
CA ASN A 430 -1.98 2.13 21.27
C ASN A 430 -1.21 3.45 21.41
N VAL A 431 -1.35 4.34 20.43
CA VAL A 431 -0.77 5.70 20.48
C VAL A 431 -1.91 6.68 20.75
N ALA A 432 -1.81 7.48 21.80
CA ALA A 432 -2.82 8.46 22.20
C ALA A 432 -2.15 9.81 22.56
N GLY A 433 -1.62 10.48 21.55
CA GLY A 433 -0.90 11.75 21.65
C GLY A 433 0.58 11.62 22.03
N GLY A 434 1.12 10.39 22.09
CA GLY A 434 2.54 10.11 22.30
C GLY A 434 3.33 9.94 20.99
N GLN A 435 4.59 9.53 21.11
CA GLN A 435 5.48 9.23 19.99
C GLN A 435 6.09 7.84 20.13
N PHE A 436 6.00 7.05 19.07
CA PHE A 436 6.70 5.77 18.93
C PHE A 436 7.76 5.93 17.83
N GLN A 437 9.03 5.96 18.23
CA GLN A 437 10.17 6.19 17.33
C GLN A 437 10.99 4.93 17.20
N ILE A 438 11.28 4.52 15.98
CA ILE A 438 12.08 3.36 15.61
C ILE A 438 13.18 3.83 14.68
N ASP A 439 14.43 3.54 15.03
CA ASP A 439 15.59 4.02 14.28
C ASP A 439 15.79 3.28 12.95
N ASN A 440 15.18 2.11 12.76
CA ASN A 440 15.34 1.32 11.54
C ASN A 440 14.01 0.67 11.08
N ASP A 441 13.83 -0.65 11.25
CA ASP A 441 12.68 -1.35 10.69
C ASP A 441 11.57 -1.55 11.73
N LEU A 442 10.33 -1.27 11.35
CA LEU A 442 9.13 -1.63 12.10
C LEU A 442 8.33 -2.68 11.32
N GLU A 443 8.36 -3.92 11.81
CA GLU A 443 7.53 -5.00 11.30
C GLU A 443 6.21 -5.07 12.06
N ILE A 444 5.10 -5.10 11.33
CA ILE A 444 3.77 -5.19 11.90
C ILE A 444 3.13 -6.46 11.35
N ASP A 445 2.66 -7.32 12.27
CA ASP A 445 1.73 -8.42 12.02
C ASP A 445 0.43 -8.22 12.81
N GLY A 446 0.50 -7.46 13.92
CA GLY A 446 -0.63 -7.14 14.80
C GLY A 446 -1.31 -5.80 14.51
N THR A 447 -1.59 -5.03 15.56
CA THR A 447 -2.36 -3.78 15.46
C THR A 447 -1.60 -2.57 16.00
N VAL A 448 -1.55 -1.50 15.22
CA VAL A 448 -1.20 -0.14 15.67
C VAL A 448 -2.44 0.73 15.58
N LYS A 449 -2.83 1.43 16.64
CA LYS A 449 -4.04 2.27 16.60
C LYS A 449 -3.98 3.52 17.47
N GLY A 450 -4.79 4.51 17.11
CA GLY A 450 -5.06 5.72 17.90
C GLY A 450 -4.72 7.02 17.17
N TYR A 451 -4.03 7.95 17.82
CA TYR A 451 -3.59 9.25 17.29
C TYR A 451 -2.22 9.62 17.90
N GLY A 452 -1.37 10.33 17.18
CA GLY A 452 0.02 10.62 17.58
C GLY A 452 1.00 10.33 16.46
N VAL A 453 2.28 10.13 16.78
CA VAL A 453 3.33 9.93 15.76
C VAL A 453 3.95 8.54 15.90
N VAL A 454 3.97 7.79 14.81
CA VAL A 454 4.80 6.59 14.65
C VAL A 454 5.84 6.92 13.60
N ARG A 455 7.12 6.82 13.98
CA ARG A 455 8.25 7.14 13.11
C ARG A 455 9.16 5.93 12.97
N SER A 456 9.50 5.59 11.73
CA SER A 456 10.41 4.48 11.39
C SER A 456 11.24 4.82 10.15
N ASN A 457 12.32 4.10 9.87
CA ASN A 457 12.98 4.21 8.55
C ASN A 457 12.18 3.43 7.52
N THR A 458 11.83 2.18 7.85
CA THR A 458 10.97 1.32 7.04
C THR A 458 9.79 0.83 7.87
N ILE A 459 8.65 0.60 7.23
CA ILE A 459 7.50 -0.09 7.83
C ILE A 459 7.09 -1.22 6.89
N GLU A 460 7.05 -2.43 7.42
CA GLU A 460 6.53 -3.60 6.70
C GLU A 460 5.30 -4.12 7.43
N THR A 461 4.19 -4.27 6.72
CA THR A 461 2.96 -4.86 7.27
C THR A 461 2.70 -6.22 6.65
N SER A 462 2.18 -7.14 7.46
CA SER A 462 1.66 -8.42 7.01
C SER A 462 0.22 -8.29 6.47
N ALA A 463 -0.27 -9.33 5.79
CA ALA A 463 -1.67 -9.41 5.39
C ALA A 463 -2.71 -9.36 6.55
N TYR A 464 -2.28 -9.60 7.79
CA TYR A 464 -3.14 -9.57 8.98
C TYR A 464 -3.05 -8.26 9.77
N SER A 465 -2.12 -7.39 9.38
CA SER A 465 -1.83 -6.17 10.12
C SER A 465 -2.94 -5.15 10.00
N VAL A 466 -3.12 -4.37 11.06
CA VAL A 466 -4.05 -3.25 11.08
C VAL A 466 -3.35 -2.01 11.63
N ILE A 467 -3.25 -0.96 10.81
CA ILE A 467 -2.88 0.38 11.26
C ILE A 467 -4.12 1.27 11.21
N ARG A 468 -4.55 1.81 12.34
CA ARG A 468 -5.84 2.49 12.46
C ARG A 468 -5.76 3.85 13.12
N GLY A 469 -6.09 4.90 12.38
CA GLY A 469 -6.20 6.27 12.90
C GLY A 469 -7.60 6.55 13.48
N GLY A 470 -7.73 6.58 14.80
CA GLY A 470 -9.02 6.79 15.48
C GLY A 470 -10.03 5.64 15.31
N ASP A 471 -11.29 5.88 15.67
CA ASP A 471 -12.37 4.91 15.43
C ASP A 471 -13.03 5.20 14.07
N PRO A 472 -12.91 4.31 13.06
CA PRO A 472 -13.52 4.50 11.75
C PRO A 472 -15.05 4.62 11.82
N ASN A 473 -15.69 4.05 12.86
CA ASN A 473 -17.14 4.08 13.02
C ASN A 473 -17.65 5.25 13.86
N SER A 474 -16.77 6.12 14.34
CA SER A 474 -17.15 7.26 15.16
C SER A 474 -17.21 8.53 14.30
N PRO A 475 -18.38 8.91 13.75
CA PRO A 475 -18.52 10.11 12.91
C PRO A 475 -18.29 11.44 13.67
N ASN A 476 -18.00 11.40 14.98
CA ASN A 476 -18.11 12.58 15.83
C ASN A 476 -17.20 12.62 17.07
N THR A 477 -16.09 11.88 17.12
CA THR A 477 -15.12 12.10 18.21
C THR A 477 -14.05 13.09 17.75
N ALA A 478 -14.00 14.20 18.47
CA ALA A 478 -13.18 15.40 18.27
C ALA A 478 -11.66 15.18 18.39
N LEU A 479 -11.15 14.05 17.95
CA LEU A 479 -9.71 13.88 17.72
C LEU A 479 -9.38 14.66 16.44
N THR A 480 -8.89 15.87 16.68
CA THR A 480 -8.41 16.78 15.64
C THR A 480 -7.16 16.24 14.97
N ASP A 481 -6.38 15.43 15.67
CA ASP A 481 -5.08 14.97 15.20
C ASP A 481 -5.18 13.54 14.62
N PRO A 482 -4.67 13.30 13.41
CA PRO A 482 -4.58 11.96 12.82
C PRO A 482 -3.50 11.11 13.51
N LEU A 483 -3.49 9.81 13.23
CA LEU A 483 -2.28 8.99 13.42
C LEU A 483 -1.31 9.31 12.28
N GLN A 484 -0.18 9.95 12.60
CA GLN A 484 0.86 10.29 11.64
C GLN A 484 1.88 9.16 11.57
N LEU A 485 2.05 8.56 10.40
CA LEU A 485 3.12 7.61 10.12
C LEU A 485 4.21 8.35 9.33
N VAL A 486 5.39 8.51 9.93
CA VAL A 486 6.55 9.17 9.31
C VAL A 486 7.58 8.12 8.97
N VAL A 487 7.87 7.94 7.67
CA VAL A 487 8.75 6.89 7.16
C VAL A 487 9.92 7.53 6.40
N LEU A 488 11.13 7.41 6.93
CA LEU A 488 12.30 8.18 6.48
C LEU A 488 13.12 7.56 5.33
N ASN A 489 12.89 6.29 4.99
CA ASN A 489 13.59 5.58 3.93
C ASN A 489 15.11 5.84 3.88
N ASP A 490 15.79 5.65 5.01
CA ASP A 490 17.25 5.71 5.09
C ASP A 490 17.89 4.35 4.74
N SER A 491 17.21 3.53 3.93
CA SER A 491 17.79 2.28 3.43
C SER A 491 18.87 2.63 2.41
N ASP A 492 20.04 1.99 2.56
CA ASP A 492 21.12 2.07 1.56
C ASP A 492 20.69 1.46 0.21
N ASP A 493 19.66 0.61 0.21
CA ASP A 493 19.04 0.07 -0.98
C ASP A 493 17.85 0.94 -1.43
N ALA A 494 17.99 1.59 -2.58
CA ALA A 494 16.95 2.41 -3.18
C ALA A 494 15.75 1.58 -3.68
N ASN A 495 15.91 0.26 -3.77
CA ASN A 495 14.88 -0.66 -4.23
C ASN A 495 13.97 -1.14 -3.09
N ASP A 496 14.41 -0.99 -1.84
CA ASP A 496 13.58 -1.34 -0.70
C ASP A 496 12.47 -0.30 -0.51
N PRO A 497 11.19 -0.73 -0.45
CA PRO A 497 10.10 0.18 -0.20
C PRO A 497 10.18 0.70 1.23
N ALA A 498 10.12 2.02 1.37
CA ALA A 498 9.99 2.69 2.66
C ALA A 498 8.78 2.15 3.45
N LEU A 499 7.65 1.99 2.76
CA LEU A 499 6.44 1.39 3.31
C LEU A 499 5.97 0.24 2.42
N LEU A 500 6.07 -0.98 2.92
CA LEU A 500 5.47 -2.16 2.31
C LEU A 500 4.19 -2.51 3.04
N ASN A 501 3.05 -2.06 2.51
CA ASN A 501 1.75 -2.35 3.11
C ASN A 501 1.12 -3.60 2.49
N ARG A 502 1.05 -4.71 3.23
CA ARG A 502 0.23 -5.89 2.85
C ARG A 502 -1.10 -6.00 3.63
N GLY A 503 -1.24 -5.25 4.72
CA GLY A 503 -2.40 -5.30 5.63
C GLY A 503 -3.46 -4.22 5.36
N LEU A 504 -4.15 -3.79 6.43
CA LEU A 504 -5.14 -2.71 6.39
C LEU A 504 -4.60 -1.45 7.07
N ILE A 505 -4.59 -0.32 6.36
CA ILE A 505 -4.40 1.01 6.91
C ILE A 505 -5.75 1.74 6.82
N ASP A 506 -6.41 2.06 7.93
CA ASP A 506 -7.75 2.67 7.91
C ASP A 506 -7.94 3.84 8.90
N GLY A 507 -9.03 4.59 8.72
CA GLY A 507 -9.39 5.73 9.58
C GLY A 507 -8.69 7.03 9.19
N ARG A 508 -8.35 7.89 10.17
CA ARG A 508 -7.62 9.15 9.97
C ARG A 508 -6.12 8.93 10.14
N VAL A 509 -5.47 8.46 9.08
CA VAL A 509 -4.03 8.19 9.04
C VAL A 509 -3.39 9.16 8.06
N GLN A 510 -2.36 9.88 8.50
CA GLN A 510 -1.52 10.70 7.63
C GLN A 510 -0.23 9.93 7.35
N LEU A 511 0.05 9.67 6.09
CA LEU A 511 1.27 8.96 5.67
C LEU A 511 2.27 10.00 5.16
N GLU A 512 3.42 10.11 5.81
CA GLU A 512 4.54 10.95 5.37
C GLU A 512 5.72 10.03 5.08
N VAL A 513 5.80 9.57 3.84
CA VAL A 513 6.80 8.63 3.37
C VAL A 513 7.80 9.36 2.51
N SER A 514 9.07 9.31 2.85
CA SER A 514 10.13 9.98 2.09
C SER A 514 10.68 9.14 0.94
N GLY A 515 10.26 7.87 0.81
CA GLY A 515 10.61 6.97 -0.29
C GLY A 515 9.39 6.40 -1.01
N THR A 516 9.52 5.17 -1.50
CA THR A 516 8.47 4.44 -2.23
C THR A 516 7.48 3.78 -1.27
N ILE A 517 6.18 3.92 -1.54
CA ILE A 517 5.13 3.09 -0.94
C ILE A 517 4.82 1.95 -1.90
N VAL A 518 4.92 0.70 -1.45
CA VAL A 518 4.38 -0.48 -2.14
C VAL A 518 3.15 -0.96 -1.39
N ASN A 519 1.97 -0.75 -1.97
CA ASN A 519 0.71 -1.18 -1.41
C ASN A 519 0.23 -2.48 -2.06
N SER A 520 0.33 -3.58 -1.31
CA SER A 520 -0.26 -4.88 -1.62
C SER A 520 -1.57 -5.15 -0.89
N GLY A 521 -1.88 -4.35 0.14
CA GLY A 521 -3.05 -4.48 1.00
C GLY A 521 -4.13 -3.43 0.71
N ARG A 522 -4.77 -2.94 1.79
CA ARG A 522 -5.83 -1.93 1.74
C ARG A 522 -5.40 -0.65 2.45
N ILE A 523 -5.60 0.49 1.80
CA ILE A 523 -5.48 1.83 2.40
C ILE A 523 -6.86 2.49 2.29
N GLU A 524 -7.55 2.62 3.42
CA GLU A 524 -8.90 3.15 3.53
C GLU A 524 -8.91 4.33 4.50
N THR A 525 -8.26 5.42 4.09
CA THR A 525 -8.03 6.58 4.94
C THR A 525 -8.70 7.84 4.42
N SER A 526 -8.93 8.78 5.33
CA SER A 526 -9.37 10.16 5.03
C SER A 526 -8.25 11.18 5.26
N GLY A 527 -7.01 10.72 5.48
CA GLY A 527 -5.85 11.59 5.65
C GLY A 527 -5.09 11.87 4.34
N GLU A 528 -3.95 12.55 4.48
CA GLU A 528 -3.03 12.88 3.40
C GLU A 528 -1.94 11.82 3.28
N ILE A 529 -1.62 11.42 2.06
CA ILE A 529 -0.51 10.55 1.70
C ILE A 529 0.53 11.41 0.98
N THR A 530 1.66 11.67 1.62
CA THR A 530 2.84 12.27 0.98
C THR A 530 3.88 11.18 0.75
N ALA A 531 4.34 11.01 -0.49
CA ALA A 531 5.35 10.01 -0.85
C ALA A 531 6.32 10.55 -1.92
N GLN A 532 7.46 9.88 -2.13
CA GLN A 532 8.17 10.05 -3.41
C GLN A 532 7.37 9.39 -4.52
N SER A 533 7.08 8.10 -4.37
CA SER A 533 6.31 7.31 -5.32
C SER A 533 5.35 6.37 -4.59
N LEU A 534 4.30 5.96 -5.30
CA LEU A 534 3.29 5.01 -4.82
C LEU A 534 3.04 3.95 -5.90
N VAL A 535 3.27 2.70 -5.54
CA VAL A 535 3.02 1.54 -6.39
C VAL A 535 1.95 0.69 -5.72
N THR A 536 0.93 0.31 -6.48
CA THR A 536 -0.15 -0.56 -6.00
C THR A 536 -0.05 -1.91 -6.72
N THR A 537 -0.41 -3.00 -6.06
CA THR A 537 -0.43 -4.34 -6.67
C THR A 537 -1.85 -4.72 -7.16
N PRO A 538 -2.01 -5.79 -7.94
CA PRO A 538 -3.30 -6.18 -8.52
C PRO A 538 -4.44 -6.39 -7.51
N THR A 539 -4.09 -6.86 -6.31
CA THR A 539 -5.07 -7.14 -5.24
C THR A 539 -5.28 -5.97 -4.29
N SER A 540 -4.48 -4.93 -4.46
CA SER A 540 -4.46 -3.81 -3.53
C SER A 540 -5.62 -2.86 -3.77
N ARG A 541 -5.95 -2.08 -2.75
CA ARG A 541 -7.02 -1.09 -2.83
C ARG A 541 -6.68 0.15 -2.03
N ILE A 542 -6.92 1.31 -2.63
CA ILE A 542 -6.88 2.61 -1.99
C ILE A 542 -8.29 3.18 -2.10
N ARG A 543 -8.94 3.52 -0.99
CA ARG A 543 -10.27 4.12 -1.01
C ARG A 543 -10.34 5.30 -0.05
N ASN A 544 -10.99 6.39 -0.47
CA ASN A 544 -11.33 7.45 0.47
C ASN A 544 -12.29 6.92 1.54
N PHE A 545 -11.94 7.12 2.82
CA PHE A 545 -12.82 6.73 3.91
C PHE A 545 -14.07 7.64 3.94
N PRO A 546 -15.30 7.09 3.89
CA PRO A 546 -16.54 7.87 3.78
C PRO A 546 -16.88 8.56 5.12
N SER A 547 -16.09 9.57 5.48
CA SER A 547 -16.34 10.47 6.62
C SER A 547 -16.91 11.82 6.19
N GLY A 548 -17.13 12.03 4.89
CA GLY A 548 -17.86 13.17 4.34
C GLY A 548 -17.17 14.53 4.47
N GLN A 549 -15.86 14.60 4.78
CA GLN A 549 -15.20 15.90 5.01
C GLN A 549 -13.93 16.20 4.21
N SER A 550 -13.27 15.24 3.57
CA SER A 550 -12.14 15.55 2.68
C SER A 550 -11.90 14.43 1.66
N PRO A 551 -11.46 14.76 0.43
CA PRO A 551 -10.93 13.78 -0.50
C PRO A 551 -9.64 13.15 0.04
N ILE A 552 -9.31 11.94 -0.43
CA ILE A 552 -7.98 11.37 -0.17
C ILE A 552 -6.96 12.20 -0.96
N ARG A 553 -6.10 12.92 -0.24
CA ARG A 553 -5.03 13.71 -0.87
C ARG A 553 -3.78 12.85 -1.00
N MET A 554 -3.28 12.69 -2.22
CA MET A 554 -2.01 12.05 -2.49
C MET A 554 -1.05 13.08 -3.09
N ASN A 555 0.04 13.38 -2.40
CA ASN A 555 1.08 14.31 -2.84
C ASN A 555 2.36 13.52 -3.13
N LEU A 556 2.63 13.30 -4.41
CA LEU A 556 3.71 12.45 -4.90
C LEU A 556 4.80 13.32 -5.51
N THR A 557 5.99 13.27 -4.93
CA THR A 557 7.07 14.23 -5.21
C THR A 557 8.09 13.75 -6.24
N SER A 558 8.08 12.45 -6.59
CA SER A 558 8.93 11.92 -7.65
C SER A 558 8.63 12.64 -8.97
N THR A 559 9.65 13.15 -9.63
CA THR A 559 9.53 13.78 -10.95
C THR A 559 9.71 12.77 -12.09
N ARG A 560 9.74 11.47 -11.78
CA ARG A 560 9.96 10.42 -12.78
C ARG A 560 8.78 10.34 -13.74
N ALA A 561 9.09 10.28 -15.04
CA ALA A 561 8.10 10.10 -16.10
C ALA A 561 7.45 8.71 -16.02
N ALA A 562 6.24 8.58 -16.56
CA ALA A 562 5.65 7.29 -16.85
C ALA A 562 6.51 6.59 -17.92
N GLY A 563 7.02 5.39 -17.65
CA GLY A 563 7.71 4.57 -18.66
C GLY A 563 9.24 4.72 -18.80
N ALA A 564 9.96 5.28 -17.82
CA ALA A 564 11.43 5.28 -17.87
C ALA A 564 12.00 3.86 -17.71
N ASP A 565 12.93 3.44 -18.57
CA ASP A 565 13.30 2.01 -18.76
C ASP A 565 14.66 1.62 -18.15
N ASP A 566 15.04 2.15 -16.98
CA ASP A 566 16.39 1.96 -16.40
C ASP A 566 16.58 0.62 -15.62
N GLY A 567 15.70 -0.36 -15.84
CA GLY A 567 15.69 -1.65 -15.11
C GLY A 567 14.74 -1.63 -13.91
N ASP A 568 13.98 -2.72 -13.76
CA ASP A 568 13.01 -3.22 -12.74
C ASP A 568 12.29 -2.28 -11.73
N ASP A 569 12.74 -1.05 -11.47
CA ASP A 569 12.30 -0.18 -10.37
C ASP A 569 11.87 1.25 -10.82
N ASN A 570 11.79 1.52 -12.13
CA ASN A 570 11.41 2.84 -12.66
C ASN A 570 9.91 2.96 -12.95
N PHE A 571 9.13 3.14 -11.90
CA PHE A 571 7.72 3.49 -12.03
C PHE A 571 7.54 5.02 -12.09
N GLY A 572 6.42 5.45 -12.71
CA GLY A 572 5.93 6.82 -12.53
C GLY A 572 5.73 7.12 -11.04
N ALA A 573 5.52 8.39 -10.70
CA ALA A 573 5.23 8.78 -9.32
C ALA A 573 4.02 8.04 -8.74
N LEU A 574 3.01 7.71 -9.56
CA LEU A 574 1.96 6.74 -9.23
C LEU A 574 1.94 5.62 -10.27
N HIS A 575 2.01 4.38 -9.81
CA HIS A 575 1.76 3.19 -10.63
C HIS A 575 0.65 2.36 -9.99
N ASN A 576 -0.56 2.50 -10.53
CA ASN A 576 -1.74 1.83 -10.03
C ASN A 576 -2.00 0.51 -10.76
N ARG A 577 -1.82 -0.62 -10.10
CA ARG A 577 -2.25 -1.94 -10.61
C ARG A 577 -3.49 -2.49 -9.89
N GLY A 578 -3.95 -1.84 -8.83
CA GLY A 578 -5.13 -2.22 -8.04
C GLY A 578 -6.30 -1.25 -8.22
N LEU A 579 -7.16 -1.15 -7.19
CA LEU A 579 -8.31 -0.23 -7.19
C LEU A 579 -8.03 1.06 -6.41
N ILE A 580 -8.14 2.23 -7.06
CA ILE A 580 -8.21 3.55 -6.41
C ILE A 580 -9.65 4.05 -6.55
N ASP A 581 -10.35 4.30 -5.44
CA ASP A 581 -11.81 4.57 -5.44
C ASP A 581 -12.23 5.70 -4.46
N GLY A 582 -13.21 6.53 -4.84
CA GLY A 582 -13.83 7.56 -3.97
C GLY A 582 -13.50 9.00 -4.38
N ASP A 583 -13.55 9.95 -3.45
CA ASP A 583 -13.15 11.35 -3.73
C ASP A 583 -11.62 11.48 -3.69
N LEU A 584 -11.01 11.86 -4.81
CA LEU A 584 -9.57 11.85 -5.07
C LEU A 584 -9.00 13.27 -5.18
N ASP A 585 -7.84 13.51 -4.59
CA ASP A 585 -7.02 14.71 -4.82
C ASP A 585 -5.57 14.25 -5.04
N ILE A 586 -5.30 13.71 -6.22
CA ILE A 586 -3.96 13.22 -6.59
C ILE A 586 -3.19 14.37 -7.19
N ILE A 587 -2.06 14.71 -6.57
CA ILE A 587 -1.10 15.71 -7.01
C ILE A 587 0.24 15.01 -7.15
N SER A 588 0.74 14.93 -8.38
CA SER A 588 1.93 14.17 -8.72
C SER A 588 2.89 15.03 -9.53
N ALA A 589 4.14 15.15 -9.07
CA ALA A 589 5.20 15.81 -9.83
C ALA A 589 5.66 14.98 -11.04
N GLY A 590 5.35 13.68 -11.05
CA GLY A 590 5.76 12.71 -12.06
C GLY A 590 4.58 12.15 -12.84
N GLY A 591 4.78 11.02 -13.52
CA GLY A 591 3.72 10.36 -14.28
C GLY A 591 2.75 9.58 -13.38
N VAL A 592 1.48 9.54 -13.76
CA VAL A 592 0.47 8.62 -13.23
C VAL A 592 0.22 7.54 -14.28
N VAL A 593 0.48 6.28 -13.92
CA VAL A 593 0.23 5.11 -14.75
C VAL A 593 -0.88 4.29 -14.10
N ASN A 594 -1.97 4.07 -14.82
CA ASN A 594 -3.05 3.15 -14.44
C ASN A 594 -2.92 1.87 -15.27
N GLY A 595 -2.88 0.71 -14.61
CA GLY A 595 -2.46 -0.56 -15.19
C GLY A 595 -0.97 -0.81 -15.05
N ASP A 596 -0.52 -1.97 -15.52
CA ASP A 596 0.91 -2.32 -15.54
C ASP A 596 1.69 -1.38 -16.47
N ASN A 597 2.99 -1.15 -16.23
CA ASN A 597 3.81 -0.28 -17.09
C ASN A 597 4.42 -1.03 -18.29
N TYR A 598 4.25 -2.36 -18.34
CA TYR A 598 4.89 -3.18 -19.36
C TYR A 598 4.08 -3.21 -20.65
N LEU A 599 4.49 -2.38 -21.62
CA LEU A 599 4.21 -2.65 -23.03
C LEU A 599 5.12 -3.83 -23.42
N PRO A 600 4.63 -5.05 -23.68
CA PRO A 600 5.48 -6.20 -23.98
C PRO A 600 6.36 -5.95 -25.21
N THR A 601 7.61 -5.54 -24.99
CA THR A 601 8.52 -5.16 -26.08
C THR A 601 9.17 -6.36 -26.79
N SER A 602 9.15 -7.58 -26.23
CA SER A 602 9.74 -8.74 -26.93
C SER A 602 9.43 -10.16 -26.40
N ALA A 603 8.70 -10.32 -25.29
CA ALA A 603 8.27 -11.63 -24.83
C ALA A 603 6.92 -11.49 -24.13
N ALA A 604 5.96 -12.37 -24.46
CA ALA A 604 4.74 -12.51 -23.68
C ALA A 604 5.13 -12.56 -22.19
N PRO A 605 4.52 -11.74 -21.31
CA PRO A 605 4.85 -11.76 -19.90
C PRO A 605 4.73 -13.21 -19.42
N ALA A 606 5.86 -13.78 -18.98
CA ALA A 606 5.94 -15.20 -18.66
C ALA A 606 4.98 -15.61 -17.52
N ASN A 607 4.42 -14.63 -16.82
CA ASN A 607 3.38 -14.77 -15.82
C ASN A 607 2.16 -13.99 -16.30
N GLY A 608 1.13 -14.67 -16.83
CA GLY A 608 -0.10 -14.09 -17.39
C GLY A 608 -1.01 -13.37 -16.38
N SER A 609 -0.46 -12.59 -15.44
CA SER A 609 -1.24 -11.65 -14.63
C SER A 609 -1.28 -10.30 -15.34
N ALA A 610 -2.20 -10.16 -16.30
CA ALA A 610 -2.67 -8.86 -16.76
C ALA A 610 -3.25 -8.14 -15.54
N ALA A 611 -2.45 -7.25 -14.95
CA ALA A 611 -2.82 -6.53 -13.75
C ALA A 611 -3.58 -5.27 -14.14
N SER A 612 -4.90 -5.34 -14.13
CA SER A 612 -5.76 -4.20 -14.43
C SER A 612 -5.80 -3.22 -13.25
N GLY A 613 -5.28 -2.01 -13.46
CA GLY A 613 -5.51 -0.90 -12.55
C GLY A 613 -6.90 -0.31 -12.80
N THR A 614 -7.64 0.00 -11.73
CA THR A 614 -8.90 0.76 -11.82
C THR A 614 -8.80 2.04 -11.01
N ILE A 615 -9.11 3.17 -11.63
CA ILE A 615 -9.33 4.46 -10.94
C ILE A 615 -10.82 4.77 -11.07
N SER A 616 -11.50 5.04 -9.95
CA SER A 616 -12.94 5.34 -9.97
C SER A 616 -13.34 6.36 -8.91
N GLY A 617 -14.36 7.18 -9.18
CA GLY A 617 -14.87 8.15 -8.22
C GLY A 617 -14.83 9.59 -8.71
N SER A 618 -14.85 10.53 -7.77
CA SER A 618 -14.85 11.98 -8.03
C SER A 618 -13.50 12.61 -7.67
N GLY A 619 -13.30 13.87 -8.03
CA GLY A 619 -12.17 14.69 -7.59
C GLY A 619 -11.22 15.05 -8.73
N ARG A 620 -9.91 15.06 -8.47
CA ARG A 620 -8.93 15.46 -9.47
C ARG A 620 -7.61 14.68 -9.41
N ILE A 621 -6.98 14.58 -10.58
CA ILE A 621 -5.64 14.05 -10.81
C ILE A 621 -4.84 15.14 -11.53
N LEU A 622 -3.86 15.70 -10.84
CA LEU A 622 -2.89 16.65 -11.38
C LEU A 622 -1.55 15.94 -11.48
N ALA A 623 -1.05 15.72 -12.69
CA ALA A 623 0.19 14.99 -12.93
C ALA A 623 1.09 15.68 -13.96
N SER A 624 2.34 15.25 -14.10
CA SER A 624 3.14 15.66 -15.27
C SER A 624 2.64 14.93 -16.53
N GLN A 625 2.21 13.68 -16.37
CA GLN A 625 1.73 12.77 -17.40
C GLN A 625 0.66 11.83 -16.84
N PHE A 626 -0.25 11.35 -17.68
CA PHE A 626 -1.26 10.37 -17.35
C PHE A 626 -1.33 9.30 -18.45
N LEU A 627 -1.19 8.04 -18.06
CA LEU A 627 -1.28 6.88 -18.95
C LEU A 627 -2.32 5.91 -18.39
N ASN A 628 -3.40 5.66 -19.14
CA ASN A 628 -4.32 4.55 -18.88
C ASN A 628 -3.96 3.39 -19.80
N ASN A 629 -3.29 2.36 -19.28
CA ASN A 629 -2.80 1.25 -20.10
C ASN A 629 -3.94 0.31 -20.56
N ALA A 630 -3.66 -0.57 -21.53
CA ALA A 630 -4.61 -1.43 -22.24
C ALA A 630 -5.60 -2.20 -21.36
N ASP A 631 -5.14 -2.78 -20.24
CA ASP A 631 -5.98 -3.53 -19.31
C ASP A 631 -6.60 -2.66 -18.19
N ALA A 632 -6.32 -1.37 -18.18
CA ALA A 632 -6.71 -0.47 -17.11
C ALA A 632 -8.07 0.19 -17.36
N GLU A 633 -8.75 0.57 -16.28
CA GLU A 633 -10.06 1.21 -16.33
C GLU A 633 -10.05 2.53 -15.54
N VAL A 634 -10.60 3.59 -16.15
CA VAL A 634 -11.05 4.80 -15.44
C VAL A 634 -12.58 4.79 -15.43
N ARG A 635 -13.22 4.95 -14.27
CA ARG A 635 -14.68 4.90 -14.15
C ARG A 635 -15.26 6.06 -13.36
N VAL A 636 -16.08 6.87 -14.02
CA VAL A 636 -16.87 7.96 -13.43
C VAL A 636 -18.34 7.55 -13.41
N ARG A 637 -18.93 7.45 -12.22
CA ARG A 637 -20.32 6.99 -12.01
C ARG A 637 -21.29 8.17 -11.94
N GLN A 638 -22.57 7.83 -11.72
CA GLN A 638 -23.64 8.81 -11.73
C GLN A 638 -23.45 9.83 -10.60
N GLY A 639 -23.45 11.11 -10.97
CA GLY A 639 -23.23 12.23 -10.06
C GLY A 639 -21.79 12.41 -9.58
N GLU A 640 -20.85 11.60 -10.08
CA GLU A 640 -19.41 11.78 -9.86
C GLU A 640 -18.83 12.75 -10.91
N SER A 641 -17.77 13.48 -10.54
CA SER A 641 -17.03 14.37 -11.45
C SER A 641 -15.54 14.18 -11.24
N LEU A 642 -14.79 13.87 -12.30
CA LEU A 642 -13.35 13.59 -12.26
C LEU A 642 -12.60 14.50 -13.25
N THR A 643 -11.64 15.27 -12.75
CA THR A 643 -10.74 16.09 -13.57
C THR A 643 -9.35 15.46 -13.66
N ILE A 644 -8.83 15.19 -14.84
CA ILE A 644 -7.47 14.68 -15.09
C ILE A 644 -6.68 15.71 -15.89
N HIS A 645 -5.79 16.43 -15.22
CA HIS A 645 -4.94 17.42 -15.86
C HIS A 645 -3.46 17.03 -15.81
N THR A 646 -2.80 17.21 -16.94
CA THR A 646 -1.35 17.03 -17.06
C THR A 646 -0.61 18.34 -17.29
N GLY A 647 0.73 18.29 -17.29
CA GLY A 647 1.55 19.50 -17.38
C GLY A 647 1.78 20.21 -16.06
N TYR A 648 1.36 19.60 -14.95
CA TYR A 648 1.47 20.21 -13.63
C TYR A 648 2.90 20.07 -13.10
N ALA A 649 3.74 21.09 -13.32
CA ALA A 649 5.07 21.17 -12.72
C ALA A 649 4.99 21.85 -11.34
N THR A 650 5.10 21.07 -10.26
CA THR A 650 5.07 21.60 -8.87
C THR A 650 6.35 22.35 -8.47
N ALA A 651 7.45 22.15 -9.21
CA ALA A 651 8.72 22.80 -8.94
C ALA A 651 9.21 23.53 -10.19
N ALA A 652 9.38 24.85 -10.06
CA ALA A 652 9.93 25.73 -11.10
C ALA A 652 11.29 25.19 -11.60
N GLY A 653 11.28 24.45 -12.71
CA GLY A 653 12.47 23.90 -13.35
C GLY A 653 12.43 22.40 -13.69
N ALA A 654 11.50 21.63 -13.12
CA ALA A 654 11.34 20.21 -13.45
C ALA A 654 10.24 20.01 -14.50
N ASN A 655 10.45 20.53 -15.71
CA ASN A 655 9.67 20.09 -16.86
C ASN A 655 10.10 18.65 -17.16
N ALA A 656 9.47 17.68 -16.52
CA ALA A 656 9.52 16.30 -16.99
C ALA A 656 9.11 16.35 -18.46
N GLY A 657 10.07 16.03 -19.32
CA GLY A 657 9.80 15.89 -20.75
C GLY A 657 8.62 14.93 -20.93
N PRO A 658 7.87 15.04 -22.02
CA PRO A 658 6.85 14.04 -22.36
C PRO A 658 7.41 12.62 -22.30
N ALA A 659 6.55 11.63 -22.03
CA ALA A 659 7.00 10.24 -21.90
C ALA A 659 7.54 9.80 -23.26
N ASN A 660 8.82 9.44 -23.30
CA ASN A 660 9.41 8.84 -24.49
C ASN A 660 9.10 7.35 -24.42
N PHE A 661 8.07 6.91 -25.13
CA PHE A 661 7.86 5.49 -25.32
C PHE A 661 9.03 4.92 -26.14
N PRO A 662 9.59 3.75 -25.75
CA PRO A 662 10.65 3.12 -26.53
C PRO A 662 10.14 2.83 -27.95
N SER A 663 10.99 3.08 -28.94
CA SER A 663 10.68 2.75 -30.33
C SER A 663 10.35 1.25 -30.42
N GLY A 664 9.14 0.92 -30.88
CA GLY A 664 8.66 -0.47 -30.99
C GLY A 664 7.60 -0.90 -29.97
N ALA A 665 7.15 0.00 -29.09
CA ALA A 665 6.13 -0.30 -28.08
C ALA A 665 4.69 -0.47 -28.63
N GLY A 666 4.51 -0.81 -29.91
CA GLY A 666 3.19 -1.08 -30.51
C GLY A 666 2.21 0.10 -30.58
N ILE A 667 2.63 1.30 -30.16
CA ILE A 667 1.83 2.53 -30.25
C ILE A 667 2.09 3.17 -31.63
N PRO A 668 1.04 3.49 -32.40
CA PRO A 668 1.20 4.02 -33.76
C PRO A 668 1.92 5.38 -33.78
N VAL A 669 2.78 5.58 -34.78
CA VAL A 669 3.49 6.84 -35.03
C VAL A 669 2.86 7.61 -36.19
N VAL A 670 2.20 8.73 -35.88
CA VAL A 670 1.79 9.70 -36.91
C VAL A 670 3.05 10.39 -37.45
N GLY A 671 3.39 10.14 -38.72
CA GLY A 671 4.40 10.93 -39.44
C GLY A 671 5.83 10.35 -39.54
N GLY A 672 6.05 9.07 -39.22
CA GLY A 672 7.28 8.35 -39.56
C GLY A 672 8.44 8.46 -38.54
N GLY A 673 8.71 7.35 -37.84
CA GLY A 673 10.03 7.00 -37.26
C GLY A 673 10.52 7.71 -35.99
N GLY A 674 9.87 8.78 -35.52
CA GLY A 674 10.24 9.48 -34.28
C GLY A 674 9.65 8.86 -33.01
N GLN A 675 10.33 9.00 -31.87
CA GLN A 675 9.71 8.76 -30.56
C GLN A 675 8.55 9.74 -30.39
N LEU A 676 7.35 9.21 -30.16
CA LEU A 676 6.21 10.02 -29.81
C LEU A 676 6.23 10.34 -28.33
N SER A 677 5.81 11.55 -28.06
CA SER A 677 5.84 12.19 -26.77
C SER A 677 4.40 12.46 -26.39
N TYR A 678 3.83 11.64 -25.50
CA TYR A 678 2.48 11.83 -25.00
C TYR A 678 2.52 12.32 -23.56
N ARG A 679 1.66 13.29 -23.22
CA ARG A 679 1.39 13.66 -21.83
C ARG A 679 0.18 12.94 -21.28
N THR A 680 -0.86 12.78 -22.11
CA THR A 680 -2.08 12.07 -21.74
C THR A 680 -2.43 11.05 -22.81
N LEU A 681 -2.46 9.77 -22.43
CA LEU A 681 -2.72 8.66 -23.34
C LEU A 681 -3.69 7.66 -22.72
N ASN A 682 -4.73 7.30 -23.47
CA ASN A 682 -5.61 6.18 -23.17
C ASN A 682 -5.37 5.03 -24.15
N LEU A 683 -4.97 3.88 -23.62
CA LEU A 683 -4.91 2.58 -24.32
C LEU A 683 -5.95 1.59 -23.77
N GLY A 684 -6.45 1.83 -22.55
CA GLY A 684 -7.45 0.99 -21.88
C GLY A 684 -8.87 1.52 -21.98
N SER A 685 -9.67 1.27 -20.94
CA SER A 685 -11.07 1.68 -20.87
C SER A 685 -11.27 2.93 -20.02
N ILE A 686 -12.08 3.86 -20.51
CA ILE A 686 -12.64 4.97 -19.75
C ILE A 686 -14.16 4.87 -19.84
N SER A 687 -14.85 4.77 -18.72
CA SER A 687 -16.31 4.64 -18.65
C SER A 687 -16.89 5.79 -17.84
N VAL A 688 -17.81 6.56 -18.45
CA VAL A 688 -18.50 7.68 -17.81
C VAL A 688 -20.00 7.42 -17.90
N THR A 689 -20.66 7.24 -16.76
CA THR A 689 -22.10 6.93 -16.70
C THR A 689 -22.81 7.89 -15.76
N GLY A 690 -23.59 8.84 -16.27
CA GLY A 690 -24.33 9.82 -15.47
C GLY A 690 -23.45 10.86 -14.76
N GLY A 691 -22.19 10.99 -15.15
CA GLY A 691 -21.16 11.79 -14.49
C GLY A 691 -20.44 12.74 -15.44
N ASP A 692 -19.40 13.37 -14.92
CA ASP A 692 -18.62 14.40 -15.60
C ASP A 692 -17.12 14.05 -15.62
N LEU A 693 -16.51 14.07 -16.80
CA LEU A 693 -15.09 13.78 -16.99
C LEU A 693 -14.42 14.93 -17.73
N GLU A 694 -13.50 15.61 -17.05
CA GLU A 694 -12.64 16.63 -17.64
C GLU A 694 -11.22 16.07 -17.80
N ILE A 695 -10.66 16.09 -19.01
CA ILE A 695 -9.30 15.63 -19.29
C ILE A 695 -8.58 16.64 -20.20
N GLY A 696 -7.32 16.93 -19.87
CA GLY A 696 -6.44 17.60 -20.83
C GLY A 696 -5.11 18.06 -20.23
N TYR A 697 -4.45 18.98 -20.93
CA TYR A 697 -3.19 19.58 -20.51
C TYR A 697 -3.41 21.02 -20.03
N LEU A 698 -2.81 21.38 -18.90
CA LEU A 698 -2.82 22.76 -18.41
C LEU A 698 -1.54 23.46 -18.86
N PRO A 699 -1.57 24.28 -19.93
CA PRO A 699 -0.40 25.05 -20.34
C PRO A 699 -0.04 26.07 -19.27
N GLU A 700 1.24 26.17 -18.91
CA GLU A 700 1.74 27.18 -17.98
C GLU A 700 1.43 28.62 -18.44
N SER A 701 1.29 28.83 -19.75
CA SER A 701 1.05 30.13 -20.39
C SER A 701 -0.42 30.51 -20.48
N GLY A 702 -1.37 29.60 -20.19
CA GLY A 702 -2.81 29.84 -20.28
C GLY A 702 -3.32 30.24 -21.68
N GLY A 703 -2.51 30.07 -22.73
CA GLY A 703 -2.91 30.34 -24.11
C GLY A 703 -3.79 29.20 -24.66
N PRO A 704 -4.70 29.50 -25.60
CA PRO A 704 -5.40 28.45 -26.35
C PRO A 704 -4.37 27.58 -27.07
N ILE A 705 -4.54 26.27 -26.99
CA ILE A 705 -3.69 25.30 -27.67
C ILE A 705 -4.19 25.20 -29.10
N ASP A 706 -3.30 25.49 -30.06
CA ASP A 706 -3.60 25.26 -31.47
C ASP A 706 -3.52 23.75 -31.71
N PHE A 707 -4.66 23.15 -32.04
CA PHE A 707 -4.78 21.71 -32.28
C PHE A 707 -3.89 21.27 -33.45
N LEU A 708 -3.69 22.18 -34.41
CA LEU A 708 -2.73 22.07 -35.51
C LEU A 708 -1.52 22.93 -35.19
N ASN A 709 -0.30 22.47 -35.50
CA ASN A 709 0.86 23.37 -35.42
C ASN A 709 0.65 24.57 -36.37
N ALA A 710 1.31 25.71 -36.10
CA ALA A 710 1.17 26.97 -36.86
C ALA A 710 1.41 26.90 -38.39
N GLY A 711 1.75 25.72 -38.94
CA GLY A 711 1.79 25.43 -40.38
C GLY A 711 0.61 24.60 -40.91
N GLY A 712 -0.36 24.21 -40.09
CA GLY A 712 -1.53 23.40 -40.46
C GLY A 712 -1.24 21.93 -40.81
N THR A 713 0.02 21.48 -40.76
CA THR A 713 0.42 20.18 -41.34
C THR A 713 0.73 19.07 -40.33
N ALA A 714 0.78 19.36 -39.02
CA ALA A 714 1.11 18.35 -38.01
C ALA A 714 0.40 18.65 -36.69
N PHE A 715 -0.09 17.62 -36.01
CA PHE A 715 -0.72 17.72 -34.69
C PHE A 715 0.31 17.92 -33.58
N ASN A 716 -0.06 18.67 -32.55
CA ASN A 716 0.75 18.75 -31.33
C ASN A 716 0.38 17.60 -30.36
N ASN A 717 0.80 16.38 -30.71
CA ASN A 717 0.48 15.16 -29.95
C ASN A 717 0.91 15.19 -28.48
N ALA A 718 1.82 16.09 -28.10
CA ALA A 718 2.29 16.22 -26.73
C ALA A 718 1.30 16.93 -25.80
N GLU A 719 0.35 17.68 -26.35
CA GLU A 719 -0.56 18.54 -25.57
C GLU A 719 -2.02 18.10 -25.67
N VAL A 720 -2.37 17.28 -26.65
CA VAL A 720 -3.74 16.78 -26.89
C VAL A 720 -3.99 15.46 -26.15
N PHE A 721 -5.21 15.27 -25.64
CA PHE A 721 -5.61 13.98 -25.09
C PHE A 721 -5.70 12.93 -26.20
N THR A 722 -4.86 11.89 -26.14
CA THR A 722 -4.84 10.85 -27.17
C THR A 722 -5.56 9.60 -26.70
N ASN A 723 -6.60 9.18 -27.43
CA ASN A 723 -7.22 7.86 -27.30
C ASN A 723 -6.71 6.98 -28.43
N ALA A 724 -5.88 5.97 -28.12
CA ALA A 724 -5.17 5.20 -29.13
C ALA A 724 -5.39 3.70 -29.00
N ARG A 725 -5.11 2.99 -30.08
CA ARG A 725 -5.05 1.54 -30.10
C ARG A 725 -3.63 1.06 -29.88
N TYR A 726 -3.52 0.03 -29.04
CA TYR A 726 -2.30 -0.72 -28.80
C TYR A 726 -2.31 -1.99 -29.66
N ALA A 727 -1.29 -2.15 -30.50
CA ALA A 727 -1.17 -3.32 -31.36
C ALA A 727 0.24 -3.90 -31.30
N VAL A 728 0.36 -5.19 -30.97
CA VAL A 728 1.66 -5.90 -30.92
C VAL A 728 1.84 -6.66 -32.23
N PRO A 729 2.79 -6.27 -33.10
CA PRO A 729 3.04 -7.00 -34.34
C PRO A 729 3.48 -8.44 -34.06
N ASP A 730 2.90 -9.40 -34.77
CA ASP A 730 3.39 -10.78 -34.76
C ASP A 730 4.70 -10.85 -35.55
N THR A 731 5.82 -10.88 -34.84
CA THR A 731 7.14 -11.03 -35.45
C THR A 731 7.30 -12.34 -36.24
N ALA A 732 6.49 -13.37 -35.94
CA ALA A 732 6.51 -14.63 -36.67
C ALA A 732 5.61 -14.61 -37.92
N ASN A 733 4.54 -13.81 -37.93
CA ASN A 733 3.60 -13.66 -39.06
C ASN A 733 3.42 -12.17 -39.43
N PRO A 734 4.32 -11.60 -40.25
CA PRO A 734 4.20 -10.22 -40.68
C PRO A 734 2.82 -9.88 -41.26
N GLY A 735 2.19 -8.83 -40.73
CA GLY A 735 0.83 -8.40 -41.09
C GLY A 735 -0.28 -8.91 -40.15
N GLN A 736 0.03 -9.74 -39.15
CA GLN A 736 -0.89 -10.08 -38.05
C GLN A 736 -0.48 -9.37 -36.76
N PHE A 737 -1.47 -9.12 -35.88
CA PHE A 737 -1.24 -8.63 -34.53
C PHE A 737 -1.51 -9.75 -33.52
N LEU A 738 -0.62 -9.94 -32.55
CA LEU A 738 -0.80 -10.90 -31.45
C LEU A 738 -1.82 -10.38 -30.43
N ASP A 739 -1.85 -9.07 -30.25
CA ASP A 739 -2.75 -8.34 -29.37
C ASP A 739 -3.14 -7.04 -30.05
N ASN A 740 -4.40 -6.67 -29.93
CA ASN A 740 -5.01 -5.50 -30.55
C ASN A 740 -6.09 -4.97 -29.60
N THR A 741 -5.66 -4.13 -28.66
CA THR A 741 -6.55 -3.51 -27.69
C THR A 741 -6.74 -2.05 -28.06
N ALA A 742 -7.97 -1.66 -28.38
CA ALA A 742 -8.31 -0.27 -28.65
C ALA A 742 -8.60 0.47 -27.35
N GLY A 743 -7.93 1.60 -27.13
CA GLY A 743 -8.35 2.57 -26.12
C GLY A 743 -9.81 2.92 -26.35
N THR A 744 -10.64 2.68 -25.35
CA THR A 744 -12.09 2.81 -25.45
C THR A 744 -12.59 3.83 -24.44
N ILE A 745 -13.37 4.80 -24.90
CA ILE A 745 -14.10 5.75 -24.06
C ILE A 745 -15.58 5.45 -24.24
N VAL A 746 -16.27 5.07 -23.18
CA VAL A 746 -17.71 4.77 -23.19
C VAL A 746 -18.46 5.81 -22.36
N ALA A 747 -19.43 6.45 -22.99
CA ALA A 747 -20.28 7.48 -22.39
C ALA A 747 -21.76 7.03 -22.37
N ASN A 748 -22.44 7.31 -21.27
CA ASN A 748 -23.89 7.15 -21.11
C ASN A 748 -24.42 8.20 -20.12
N ASP A 749 -25.30 9.10 -20.57
CA ASP A 749 -25.71 10.28 -19.79
C ASP A 749 -24.49 11.07 -19.25
N ALA A 750 -23.45 11.21 -20.07
CA ALA A 750 -22.14 11.74 -19.65
C ALA A 750 -21.84 13.14 -20.20
N THR A 751 -21.07 13.91 -19.44
CA THR A 751 -20.40 15.12 -19.95
C THR A 751 -18.90 14.84 -20.04
N LEU A 752 -18.32 15.03 -21.23
CA LEU A 752 -16.90 14.86 -21.50
C LEU A 752 -16.30 16.22 -21.87
N HIS A 753 -15.31 16.69 -21.13
CA HIS A 753 -14.59 17.93 -21.41
C HIS A 753 -13.13 17.62 -21.76
N PHE A 754 -12.77 17.78 -23.03
CA PHE A 754 -11.39 17.66 -23.52
C PHE A 754 -10.76 19.04 -23.63
N THR A 755 -10.18 19.54 -22.54
CA THR A 755 -9.72 20.94 -22.45
C THR A 755 -8.66 21.31 -23.48
N THR A 756 -7.94 20.32 -24.01
CA THR A 756 -6.93 20.48 -25.07
C THR A 756 -7.29 19.72 -26.35
N GLY A 757 -8.55 19.32 -26.45
CA GLY A 757 -9.09 18.49 -27.51
C GLY A 757 -8.76 17.00 -27.38
N LEU A 758 -9.44 16.20 -28.21
CA LEU A 758 -9.31 14.75 -28.29
C LEU A 758 -8.72 14.36 -29.65
N LEU A 759 -7.61 13.62 -29.63
CA LEU A 759 -7.07 12.89 -30.77
C LEU A 759 -7.49 11.42 -30.64
N ASN A 760 -8.52 11.00 -31.36
CA ASN A 760 -8.97 9.61 -31.39
C ASN A 760 -8.27 8.86 -32.54
N MET A 761 -7.24 8.09 -32.21
CA MET A 761 -6.25 7.55 -33.14
C MET A 761 -6.26 6.02 -33.12
N GLY A 762 -7.20 5.41 -33.86
CA GLY A 762 -7.43 3.95 -33.82
C GLY A 762 -8.20 3.47 -32.60
N GLY A 763 -8.45 4.35 -31.61
CA GLY A 763 -9.29 4.11 -30.45
C GLY A 763 -10.80 4.19 -30.78
N VAL A 764 -11.63 3.89 -29.78
CA VAL A 764 -13.09 3.92 -29.88
C VAL A 764 -13.66 4.94 -28.89
N LEU A 765 -14.46 5.88 -29.39
CA LEU A 765 -15.32 6.77 -28.58
C LEU A 765 -16.77 6.35 -28.79
N ALA A 766 -17.36 5.67 -27.80
CA ALA A 766 -18.69 5.08 -27.87
C ALA A 766 -19.68 5.78 -26.94
N PHE A 767 -20.81 6.22 -27.48
CA PHE A 767 -21.98 6.66 -26.74
C PHE A 767 -22.99 5.51 -26.78
N THR A 768 -23.46 5.07 -25.62
CA THR A 768 -24.23 3.81 -25.48
C THR A 768 -25.63 4.00 -24.92
N GLY A 769 -25.98 5.24 -24.54
CA GLY A 769 -27.25 5.60 -23.95
C GLY A 769 -27.31 7.07 -23.56
N GLY A 770 -28.53 7.58 -23.35
CA GLY A 770 -28.73 8.85 -22.66
C GLY A 770 -28.43 10.11 -23.48
N THR A 771 -28.33 11.25 -22.81
CA THR A 771 -27.90 12.53 -23.40
C THR A 771 -26.46 12.81 -23.03
N ASN A 772 -25.60 12.92 -24.03
CA ASN A 772 -24.17 13.10 -23.86
C ASN A 772 -23.71 14.44 -24.44
N THR A 773 -22.74 15.07 -23.79
CA THR A 773 -22.11 16.31 -24.27
C THR A 773 -20.61 16.10 -24.35
N VAL A 774 -20.00 16.56 -25.44
CA VAL A 774 -18.56 16.58 -25.67
C VAL A 774 -18.13 18.03 -25.89
N ASN A 775 -17.27 18.53 -25.02
CA ASN A 775 -16.66 19.85 -25.10
C ASN A 775 -15.17 19.70 -25.42
N GLY A 776 -14.64 20.59 -26.25
CA GLY A 776 -13.29 20.53 -26.81
C GLY A 776 -13.25 19.95 -28.23
N PRO A 777 -12.31 20.40 -29.09
CA PRO A 777 -12.22 19.94 -30.46
C PRO A 777 -11.87 18.44 -30.53
N VAL A 778 -12.45 17.73 -31.50
CA VAL A 778 -12.22 16.29 -31.68
C VAL A 778 -11.63 16.05 -33.07
N TYR A 779 -10.49 15.35 -33.12
CA TYR A 779 -9.97 14.79 -34.35
C TYR A 779 -10.06 13.26 -34.30
N ASN A 780 -10.99 12.73 -35.09
CA ASN A 780 -11.12 11.31 -35.32
C ASN A 780 -10.19 10.91 -36.47
N ALA A 781 -8.99 10.44 -36.13
CA ALA A 781 -7.89 10.31 -37.06
C ALA A 781 -7.83 8.92 -37.71
N PHE A 782 -7.37 8.91 -38.95
CA PHE A 782 -6.86 7.71 -39.61
C PHE A 782 -5.38 7.50 -39.25
N VAL A 783 -4.98 6.25 -39.05
CA VAL A 783 -3.63 5.95 -38.56
C VAL A 783 -2.94 4.94 -39.45
N ASP A 784 -1.83 5.37 -40.05
CA ASP A 784 -0.85 4.48 -40.65
C ASP A 784 0.20 4.11 -39.58
N TYR A 785 0.31 2.82 -39.26
CA TYR A 785 1.28 2.32 -38.28
C TYR A 785 2.74 2.38 -38.77
N GLY A 786 3.01 2.88 -39.98
CA GLY A 786 4.34 3.30 -40.43
C GLY A 786 5.39 2.18 -40.51
N THR A 787 5.01 0.93 -40.26
CA THR A 787 5.90 -0.21 -40.46
C THR A 787 5.83 -0.61 -41.94
N ALA A 788 6.98 -0.89 -42.55
CA ALA A 788 7.11 -1.26 -43.96
C ALA A 788 6.38 -2.58 -44.35
N MET A 789 5.54 -3.13 -43.47
CA MET A 789 4.78 -4.37 -43.66
C MET A 789 3.28 -4.15 -43.42
N ASN A 790 2.72 -3.12 -44.07
CA ASN A 790 1.31 -2.93 -44.44
C ASN A 790 0.22 -3.64 -43.60
N PRO A 791 0.06 -3.35 -42.29
CA PRO A 791 -1.23 -3.57 -41.67
C PRO A 791 -2.22 -2.56 -42.27
N ALA A 792 -3.42 -3.03 -42.61
CA ALA A 792 -4.49 -2.14 -43.03
C ALA A 792 -4.62 -1.00 -42.01
N PRO A 793 -4.72 0.25 -42.47
CA PRO A 793 -4.86 1.39 -41.59
C PRO A 793 -6.09 1.20 -40.69
N LEU A 794 -5.94 1.53 -39.40
CA LEU A 794 -6.99 1.35 -38.41
C LEU A 794 -7.56 2.73 -38.06
N PRO A 795 -8.78 3.05 -38.51
CA PRO A 795 -9.39 4.34 -38.23
C PRO A 795 -9.71 4.46 -36.73
N GLY A 796 -9.63 5.67 -36.20
CA GLY A 796 -10.37 6.02 -34.99
C GLY A 796 -11.87 5.85 -35.26
N THR A 797 -12.60 5.30 -34.29
CA THR A 797 -14.04 5.07 -34.43
C THR A 797 -14.81 5.90 -33.41
N ILE A 798 -15.80 6.66 -33.87
CA ILE A 798 -16.84 7.25 -33.02
C ILE A 798 -18.12 6.46 -33.25
N ILE A 799 -18.74 5.93 -32.20
CA ILE A 799 -19.97 5.14 -32.30
C ILE A 799 -21.03 5.79 -31.43
N VAL A 800 -22.19 6.10 -32.01
CA VAL A 800 -23.36 6.58 -31.27
C VAL A 800 -24.42 5.50 -31.35
N SER A 801 -24.63 4.77 -30.27
CA SER A 801 -25.45 3.55 -30.25
C SER A 801 -26.35 3.51 -29.01
N GLY A 802 -27.44 2.75 -29.09
CA GLY A 802 -28.42 2.62 -28.01
C GLY A 802 -29.65 3.49 -28.21
N ASP A 803 -30.81 2.98 -27.80
CA ASP A 803 -32.11 3.60 -28.05
C ASP A 803 -32.20 5.02 -27.50
N GLY A 804 -32.53 5.99 -28.36
CA GLY A 804 -32.68 7.40 -27.99
C GLY A 804 -31.40 8.08 -27.51
N THR A 805 -30.23 7.54 -27.85
CA THR A 805 -28.95 8.15 -27.49
C THR A 805 -28.75 9.45 -28.25
N SER A 806 -28.47 10.54 -27.55
CA SER A 806 -28.06 11.79 -28.17
C SER A 806 -26.66 12.17 -27.74
N VAL A 807 -25.88 12.70 -28.67
CA VAL A 807 -24.57 13.31 -28.39
C VAL A 807 -24.53 14.70 -28.99
N THR A 808 -23.97 15.66 -28.24
CA THR A 808 -23.72 17.02 -28.72
C THR A 808 -22.24 17.33 -28.60
N PHE A 809 -21.56 17.52 -29.73
CA PHE A 809 -20.22 18.07 -29.81
C PHE A 809 -20.31 19.59 -29.84
N GLU A 810 -19.78 20.27 -28.83
CA GLU A 810 -19.90 21.73 -28.70
C GLU A 810 -18.89 22.50 -29.56
N ASP A 811 -17.79 21.85 -29.95
CA ASP A 811 -16.70 22.41 -30.74
C ASP A 811 -16.49 21.61 -32.04
N ASP A 812 -15.49 22.02 -32.82
CA ASP A 812 -15.21 21.46 -34.15
C ASP A 812 -14.82 19.97 -34.09
N VAL A 813 -15.30 19.22 -35.08
CA VAL A 813 -14.95 17.82 -35.30
C VAL A 813 -14.33 17.65 -36.68
N ILE A 814 -13.11 17.13 -36.69
CA ILE A 814 -12.41 16.71 -37.90
C ILE A 814 -12.50 15.17 -37.95
N ASN A 815 -13.09 14.61 -39.01
CA ASN A 815 -13.26 13.18 -39.19
C ASN A 815 -12.47 12.68 -40.40
N ASP A 816 -11.38 11.97 -40.14
CA ASP A 816 -10.65 11.13 -41.11
C ASP A 816 -10.80 9.64 -40.78
N GLY A 817 -11.41 9.29 -39.64
CA GLY A 817 -11.67 7.94 -39.19
C GLY A 817 -13.05 7.44 -39.61
N GLU A 818 -13.76 6.78 -38.69
CA GLU A 818 -15.11 6.26 -38.89
C GLU A 818 -16.08 6.85 -37.85
N ILE A 819 -17.24 7.32 -38.31
CA ILE A 819 -18.37 7.71 -37.45
C ILE A 819 -19.55 6.78 -37.75
N GLY A 820 -19.88 5.90 -36.82
CA GLY A 820 -21.04 5.02 -36.89
C GLY A 820 -22.19 5.54 -36.03
N ILE A 821 -23.38 5.67 -36.62
CA ILE A 821 -24.60 6.09 -35.92
C ILE A 821 -25.61 4.96 -35.97
N GLY A 822 -25.87 4.40 -34.80
CA GLY A 822 -26.79 3.31 -34.58
C GLY A 822 -28.26 3.73 -34.79
N PRO A 823 -29.15 2.74 -34.94
CA PRO A 823 -30.58 2.96 -35.15
C PRO A 823 -31.30 3.51 -33.90
N PHE A 824 -32.64 3.48 -33.92
CA PHE A 824 -33.52 3.76 -32.77
C PHE A 824 -33.52 5.21 -32.26
N GLY A 825 -33.47 6.18 -33.17
CA GLY A 825 -33.56 7.60 -32.83
C GLY A 825 -32.29 8.17 -32.19
N SER A 826 -31.13 7.60 -32.53
CA SER A 826 -29.85 8.16 -32.13
C SER A 826 -29.63 9.51 -32.84
N VAL A 827 -29.17 10.54 -32.13
CA VAL A 827 -28.98 11.89 -32.68
C VAL A 827 -27.56 12.37 -32.42
N VAL A 828 -26.91 12.90 -33.46
CA VAL A 828 -25.59 13.52 -33.35
C VAL A 828 -25.71 14.99 -33.70
N ASN A 829 -25.45 15.86 -32.72
CA ASN A 829 -25.42 17.31 -32.92
C ASN A 829 -23.97 17.78 -32.88
N PHE A 830 -23.55 18.54 -33.89
CA PHE A 830 -22.30 19.28 -33.92
C PHE A 830 -22.67 20.76 -33.83
N LEU A 831 -22.22 21.47 -32.81
CA LEU A 831 -22.45 22.91 -32.69
C LEU A 831 -21.37 23.71 -33.44
N GLY A 832 -20.14 23.17 -33.50
CA GLY A 832 -19.05 23.64 -34.37
C GLY A 832 -19.11 23.05 -35.78
N ASP A 833 -17.97 23.08 -36.46
CA ASP A 833 -17.82 22.59 -37.82
C ASP A 833 -17.60 21.06 -37.87
N LEU A 834 -18.06 20.40 -38.93
CA LEU A 834 -17.73 19.02 -39.27
C LEU A 834 -16.92 18.99 -40.56
N THR A 835 -15.64 18.61 -40.47
CA THR A 835 -14.71 18.59 -41.62
C THR A 835 -14.03 17.24 -41.77
N GLY A 836 -13.40 16.95 -42.91
CA GLY A 836 -12.54 15.78 -43.12
C GLY A 836 -13.02 14.84 -44.23
N GLY A 837 -12.29 13.73 -44.42
CA GLY A 837 -12.54 12.74 -45.48
C GLY A 837 -12.76 11.31 -44.96
N GLY A 838 -13.18 11.15 -43.72
CA GLY A 838 -13.45 9.87 -43.07
C GLY A 838 -14.76 9.22 -43.49
N ASN A 839 -14.99 8.01 -43.01
CA ASN A 839 -16.23 7.27 -43.25
C ASN A 839 -17.33 7.71 -42.27
N ILE A 840 -18.57 7.78 -42.76
CA ILE A 840 -19.77 7.98 -41.95
C ILE A 840 -20.76 6.85 -42.28
N GLU A 841 -21.09 6.03 -41.30
CA GLU A 841 -22.08 4.96 -41.42
C GLU A 841 -23.35 5.31 -40.62
N VAL A 842 -24.52 5.26 -41.27
CA VAL A 842 -25.81 5.52 -40.64
C VAL A 842 -26.69 4.27 -40.71
N ALA A 843 -27.09 3.75 -39.55
CA ALA A 843 -27.91 2.56 -39.44
C ALA A 843 -29.38 2.88 -39.14
N PHE A 844 -30.29 2.13 -39.77
CA PHE A 844 -31.73 2.25 -39.59
C PHE A 844 -32.36 0.93 -39.14
N ASP A 845 -33.33 1.01 -38.23
CA ASP A 845 -34.06 -0.17 -37.73
C ASP A 845 -35.14 -0.63 -38.72
N ALA A 846 -36.11 0.25 -39.02
CA ALA A 846 -37.18 -0.03 -39.95
C ALA A 846 -37.73 1.24 -40.62
N LEU A 847 -37.97 1.14 -41.92
CA LEU A 847 -38.68 2.13 -42.73
C LEU A 847 -40.18 2.11 -42.40
N GLY A 848 -40.54 2.59 -41.22
CA GLY A 848 -41.92 2.75 -40.77
C GLY A 848 -42.55 4.01 -41.36
N THR A 849 -43.79 3.90 -41.84
CA THR A 849 -44.57 5.00 -42.43
C THR A 849 -44.48 6.28 -41.58
N SER A 850 -43.74 7.27 -42.08
CA SER A 850 -43.77 8.70 -41.68
C SER A 850 -43.73 8.99 -40.16
N GLY A 851 -42.89 8.30 -39.39
CA GLY A 851 -42.79 8.59 -37.95
C GLY A 851 -41.74 7.82 -37.12
N SER A 852 -40.96 6.91 -37.72
CA SER A 852 -39.82 6.33 -37.02
C SER A 852 -38.69 7.37 -36.93
N ALA A 853 -38.23 7.69 -35.72
CA ALA A 853 -37.07 8.56 -35.52
C ALA A 853 -35.83 7.88 -36.11
N GLY A 854 -35.47 8.27 -37.33
CA GLY A 854 -34.23 7.85 -37.96
C GLY A 854 -33.03 8.41 -37.20
N ALA A 855 -31.88 7.77 -37.35
CA ALA A 855 -30.62 8.39 -37.01
C ALA A 855 -30.38 9.59 -37.94
N TYR A 856 -29.97 10.74 -37.41
CA TYR A 856 -29.59 11.90 -38.21
C TYR A 856 -28.47 12.69 -37.54
N ILE A 857 -27.75 13.44 -38.38
CA ILE A 857 -26.69 14.36 -38.00
C ILE A 857 -27.20 15.79 -38.19
N GLN A 858 -27.07 16.60 -37.16
CA GLN A 858 -27.29 18.04 -37.24
C GLN A 858 -25.96 18.76 -36.98
N VAL A 859 -25.54 19.62 -37.89
CA VAL A 859 -24.36 20.47 -37.77
C VAL A 859 -24.84 21.92 -37.78
N SER A 860 -24.53 22.68 -36.72
CA SER A 860 -24.88 24.10 -36.63
C SER A 860 -23.83 24.99 -37.28
N GLY A 861 -22.57 24.53 -37.34
CA GLY A 861 -21.49 25.13 -38.10
C GLY A 861 -21.47 24.69 -39.56
N GLY A 862 -20.30 24.82 -40.18
CA GLY A 862 -20.03 24.41 -41.55
C GLY A 862 -19.76 22.91 -41.69
N VAL A 863 -20.13 22.35 -42.85
CA VAL A 863 -19.77 21.00 -43.26
C VAL A 863 -18.86 21.07 -44.48
N SER A 864 -17.66 20.48 -44.38
CA SER A 864 -16.70 20.36 -45.48
C SER A 864 -16.20 18.92 -45.59
N ILE A 865 -16.82 18.15 -46.48
CA ILE A 865 -16.49 16.73 -46.71
C ILE A 865 -15.50 16.62 -47.88
N GLN A 866 -14.27 16.17 -47.61
CA GLN A 866 -13.21 16.08 -48.61
C GLN A 866 -12.88 14.60 -48.91
N GLY A 867 -13.88 13.85 -49.39
CA GLY A 867 -13.76 12.42 -49.70
C GLY A 867 -14.44 11.51 -48.68
N GLY A 868 -13.88 10.31 -48.48
CA GLY A 868 -14.42 9.30 -47.56
C GLY A 868 -15.59 8.51 -48.13
N THR A 869 -16.19 7.66 -47.29
CA THR A 869 -17.35 6.83 -47.63
C THR A 869 -18.55 7.20 -46.79
N ILE A 870 -19.72 7.39 -47.41
CA ILE A 870 -21.00 7.39 -46.69
C ILE A 870 -21.69 6.04 -46.87
N GLY A 871 -21.96 5.37 -45.76
CA GLY A 871 -22.48 4.00 -45.71
C GLY A 871 -23.84 3.90 -45.01
N PHE A 872 -24.63 2.90 -45.41
CA PHE A 872 -25.98 2.69 -44.89
C PHE A 872 -26.27 1.23 -44.61
N ALA A 873 -26.81 0.96 -43.42
CA ALA A 873 -27.22 -0.37 -43.02
C ALA A 873 -28.67 -0.40 -42.54
N PHE A 874 -29.46 -1.35 -43.04
CA PHE A 874 -30.75 -1.71 -42.47
C PHE A 874 -30.59 -2.93 -41.58
N ILE A 875 -30.82 -2.78 -40.28
CA ILE A 875 -30.53 -3.84 -39.31
C ILE A 875 -31.64 -4.92 -39.31
N ASN A 876 -32.91 -4.54 -39.50
CA ASN A 876 -34.05 -5.44 -39.33
C ASN A 876 -35.01 -5.53 -40.54
N GLN A 877 -34.72 -4.88 -41.67
CA GLN A 877 -35.55 -4.90 -42.88
C GLN A 877 -34.70 -5.05 -44.15
N PRO A 878 -35.05 -5.93 -45.09
CA PRO A 878 -34.42 -5.91 -46.41
C PRO A 878 -34.81 -4.62 -47.14
N ALA A 879 -33.86 -4.00 -47.84
CA ALA A 879 -34.06 -2.78 -48.63
C ALA A 879 -35.16 -2.89 -49.72
N ALA A 880 -35.66 -4.10 -49.98
CA ALA A 880 -36.74 -4.36 -50.93
C ALA A 880 -38.08 -3.66 -50.62
N THR A 881 -38.27 -3.09 -49.43
CA THR A 881 -39.53 -2.47 -48.99
C THR A 881 -39.51 -0.93 -48.96
N VAL A 882 -38.43 -0.28 -49.43
CA VAL A 882 -38.31 1.20 -49.40
C VAL A 882 -39.36 1.87 -50.30
N ASP A 883 -40.06 2.90 -49.79
CA ASP A 883 -41.06 3.67 -50.57
C ASP A 883 -40.38 4.38 -51.76
N ASN A 884 -41.12 4.56 -52.85
CA ASN A 884 -40.66 5.31 -54.01
C ASN A 884 -40.45 6.81 -53.71
N ASN A 885 -41.05 7.33 -52.64
CA ASN A 885 -40.90 8.71 -52.18
C ASN A 885 -40.03 8.80 -50.92
N PHE A 886 -39.18 7.81 -50.66
CA PHE A 886 -38.27 7.87 -49.53
C PHE A 886 -37.27 9.02 -49.74
N SER A 887 -37.22 9.93 -48.78
CA SER A 887 -36.26 11.03 -48.70
C SER A 887 -35.99 11.27 -47.22
N ILE A 888 -34.72 11.28 -46.85
CA ILE A 888 -34.27 11.59 -45.49
C ILE A 888 -33.07 12.53 -45.54
N ALA A 889 -33.13 13.61 -44.74
CA ALA A 889 -31.96 14.43 -44.46
C ALA A 889 -31.05 13.67 -43.49
N LEU A 890 -29.84 13.38 -43.94
CA LEU A 890 -28.84 12.67 -43.18
C LEU A 890 -27.97 13.63 -42.39
N ILE A 891 -27.55 14.70 -43.07
CA ILE A 891 -26.79 15.80 -42.52
C ILE A 891 -27.57 17.06 -42.83
N THR A 892 -27.92 17.82 -41.80
CA THR A 892 -28.38 19.21 -41.94
C THR A 892 -27.29 20.11 -41.37
N ALA A 893 -26.76 21.02 -42.18
CA ALA A 893 -25.66 21.91 -41.84
C ALA A 893 -26.13 23.36 -41.63
N GLY A 894 -25.31 24.17 -40.98
CA GLY A 894 -25.47 25.63 -41.01
C GLY A 894 -24.97 26.24 -42.31
N GLU A 895 -23.96 25.62 -42.91
CA GLU A 895 -23.41 25.91 -44.24
C GLU A 895 -22.81 24.61 -44.81
N LEU A 896 -23.24 24.17 -45.99
CA LEU A 896 -22.62 23.04 -46.70
C LEU A 896 -21.65 23.57 -47.77
N ASP A 897 -20.34 23.29 -47.62
CA ASP A 897 -19.34 23.70 -48.60
C ASP A 897 -19.67 23.11 -49.98
N GLU A 898 -19.62 23.92 -51.04
CA GLU A 898 -19.85 23.52 -52.43
C GLU A 898 -18.89 22.42 -52.90
N ALA A 899 -17.72 22.30 -52.26
CA ALA A 899 -16.74 21.25 -52.53
C ALA A 899 -17.02 19.94 -51.74
N SER A 900 -18.06 19.91 -50.90
CA SER A 900 -18.39 18.73 -50.09
C SER A 900 -18.85 17.56 -50.95
N LEU A 901 -18.07 16.49 -50.97
CA LEU A 901 -18.39 15.29 -51.74
C LEU A 901 -17.83 14.03 -51.05
N PHE A 902 -18.70 13.06 -50.74
CA PHE A 902 -18.27 11.70 -50.44
C PHE A 902 -17.84 11.01 -51.74
N THR A 903 -16.63 10.45 -51.73
CA THR A 903 -16.08 9.74 -52.89
C THR A 903 -16.48 8.27 -52.92
N GLY A 904 -16.83 7.67 -51.78
CA GLY A 904 -17.32 6.30 -51.68
C GLY A 904 -18.78 6.27 -51.22
N LEU A 905 -19.60 5.43 -51.83
CA LEU A 905 -20.97 5.17 -51.41
C LEU A 905 -21.11 3.68 -51.08
N ASP A 906 -21.45 3.35 -49.82
CA ASP A 906 -21.76 1.97 -49.41
C ASP A 906 -23.27 1.85 -49.16
N LEU A 907 -24.01 1.59 -50.23
CA LEU A 907 -25.46 1.65 -50.27
C LEU A 907 -26.05 0.24 -50.40
N PRO A 908 -27.12 -0.11 -49.65
CA PRO A 908 -27.76 -1.41 -49.76
C PRO A 908 -28.52 -1.54 -51.08
N ASP A 909 -28.49 -2.73 -51.69
CA ASP A 909 -29.17 -2.99 -52.98
C ASP A 909 -30.67 -2.64 -52.95
N LEU A 910 -31.12 -1.88 -53.95
CA LEU A 910 -32.55 -1.62 -54.18
C LEU A 910 -33.16 -2.58 -55.21
N PRO A 911 -34.50 -2.79 -55.18
CA PRO A 911 -35.21 -3.48 -56.26
C PRO A 911 -34.97 -2.82 -57.63
N THR A 912 -35.03 -3.62 -58.70
CA THR A 912 -34.86 -3.14 -60.08
C THR A 912 -35.75 -1.93 -60.39
N GLY A 913 -35.15 -0.88 -60.98
CA GLY A 913 -35.83 0.38 -61.34
C GLY A 913 -35.88 1.41 -60.22
N LYS A 914 -35.26 1.13 -59.07
CA LYS A 914 -35.02 2.07 -57.98
C LYS A 914 -33.53 2.28 -57.81
N TYR A 915 -33.15 3.53 -57.57
CA TYR A 915 -31.77 3.91 -57.32
C TYR A 915 -31.72 4.80 -56.10
N TRP A 916 -30.61 4.71 -55.38
CA TRP A 916 -30.27 5.65 -54.33
C TRP A 916 -29.66 6.88 -54.98
N ASP A 917 -30.16 8.04 -54.59
CA ASP A 917 -29.57 9.33 -54.93
C ASP A 917 -29.08 10.00 -53.64
N VAL A 918 -27.82 10.43 -53.66
CA VAL A 918 -27.21 11.20 -52.56
C VAL A 918 -27.17 12.64 -53.02
N VAL A 919 -28.12 13.43 -52.52
CA VAL A 919 -28.32 14.81 -52.95
C VAL A 919 -27.56 15.75 -52.01
N TYR A 920 -26.60 16.48 -52.56
CA TYR A 920 -25.91 17.58 -51.89
C TYR A 920 -26.63 18.89 -52.20
N ASP A 921 -27.53 19.29 -51.31
CA ASP A 921 -28.37 20.48 -51.46
C ASP A 921 -27.74 21.67 -50.73
N THR A 922 -26.82 22.37 -51.41
CA THR A 922 -26.14 23.56 -50.87
C THR A 922 -27.06 24.78 -50.71
N VAL A 923 -28.30 24.71 -51.21
CA VAL A 923 -29.29 25.80 -51.03
C VAL A 923 -30.02 25.66 -49.70
N ASN A 924 -30.29 24.41 -49.29
CA ASN A 924 -30.91 24.09 -48.02
C ASN A 924 -29.89 23.61 -46.96
N ASP A 925 -28.60 23.60 -47.30
CA ASP A 925 -27.50 23.12 -46.47
C ASP A 925 -27.72 21.67 -45.97
N GLU A 926 -28.16 20.77 -46.85
CA GLU A 926 -28.50 19.38 -46.49
C GLU A 926 -27.79 18.35 -47.39
N VAL A 927 -27.37 17.24 -46.79
CA VAL A 927 -27.08 15.99 -47.52
C VAL A 927 -28.26 15.05 -47.31
N ARG A 928 -28.99 14.73 -48.38
CA ARG A 928 -30.17 13.86 -48.35
C ARG A 928 -29.90 12.55 -49.06
N LEU A 929 -30.53 11.49 -48.55
CA LEU A 929 -30.64 10.21 -49.26
C LEU A 929 -32.07 10.04 -49.75
N GLU A 930 -32.21 9.87 -51.04
CA GLU A 930 -33.51 9.74 -51.71
C GLU A 930 -33.56 8.45 -52.52
N VAL A 931 -34.75 7.85 -52.60
CA VAL A 931 -35.02 6.83 -53.62
C VAL A 931 -35.64 7.52 -54.81
N VAL A 932 -34.99 7.41 -55.96
CA VAL A 932 -35.55 7.88 -57.21
C VAL A 932 -35.92 6.71 -58.11
N MET A 933 -37.09 6.84 -58.73
CA MET A 933 -37.52 5.95 -59.79
C MET A 933 -36.98 6.52 -61.10
N SER A 934 -35.98 5.86 -61.69
CA SER A 934 -35.41 6.33 -62.96
C SER A 934 -35.50 5.26 -64.03
N ASN A 935 -35.82 5.70 -65.25
CA ASN A 935 -35.61 4.90 -66.46
C ASN A 935 -34.21 5.14 -67.05
N ALA A 936 -33.31 5.79 -66.31
CA ALA A 936 -31.94 6.04 -66.71
C ALA A 936 -31.30 4.76 -67.26
N PHE A 937 -30.66 4.92 -68.41
CA PHE A 937 -29.99 3.85 -69.12
C PHE A 937 -28.87 4.44 -70.00
N GLY A 938 -27.67 3.86 -69.94
CA GLY A 938 -26.48 4.47 -70.54
C GLY A 938 -26.19 5.84 -69.91
N ALA A 939 -25.96 6.86 -70.73
CA ALA A 939 -25.61 8.20 -70.26
C ALA A 939 -26.78 9.18 -70.14
N ASP A 940 -28.03 8.68 -70.23
CA ASP A 940 -29.23 9.45 -69.89
C ASP A 940 -29.47 9.30 -68.39
N PHE A 941 -28.75 10.09 -67.59
CA PHE A 941 -28.76 10.01 -66.13
C PHE A 941 -30.05 10.61 -65.54
N THR A 942 -30.66 11.57 -66.25
CA THR A 942 -31.95 12.16 -65.85
C THR A 942 -33.15 11.26 -66.16
N GLY A 943 -32.97 10.25 -67.02
CA GLY A 943 -33.96 9.24 -67.37
C GLY A 943 -35.13 9.79 -68.20
N ASP A 944 -34.93 10.90 -68.91
CA ASP A 944 -35.95 11.58 -69.71
C ASP A 944 -36.04 11.06 -71.16
N GLY A 945 -35.12 10.16 -71.53
CA GLY A 945 -35.00 9.51 -72.83
C GLY A 945 -34.01 10.16 -73.78
N VAL A 946 -33.33 11.25 -73.41
CA VAL A 946 -32.36 11.96 -74.26
C VAL A 946 -31.11 12.37 -73.48
N VAL A 947 -29.93 12.16 -74.08
CA VAL A 947 -28.65 12.61 -73.49
C VAL A 947 -28.39 14.07 -73.85
N THR A 948 -28.46 14.96 -72.86
CA THR A 948 -28.40 16.42 -72.98
C THR A 948 -27.44 17.06 -71.97
N GLN A 949 -27.38 18.40 -71.94
CA GLN A 949 -26.55 19.14 -70.99
C GLN A 949 -26.92 18.82 -69.54
N ASP A 950 -28.19 18.51 -69.26
CA ASP A 950 -28.63 18.19 -67.91
C ASP A 950 -27.96 16.90 -67.39
N ASP A 951 -27.67 15.92 -68.26
CA ASP A 951 -26.90 14.73 -67.92
C ASP A 951 -25.41 15.04 -67.72
N VAL A 952 -24.84 15.97 -68.50
CA VAL A 952 -23.48 16.46 -68.26
C VAL A 952 -23.37 17.11 -66.88
N ASP A 953 -24.37 17.87 -66.47
CA ASP A 953 -24.40 18.53 -65.17
C ASP A 953 -24.52 17.51 -64.03
N VAL A 954 -25.23 16.39 -64.23
CA VAL A 954 -25.24 15.25 -63.29
C VAL A 954 -23.85 14.62 -63.17
N TRP A 955 -23.20 14.31 -64.28
CA TRP A 955 -21.85 13.74 -64.27
C TRP A 955 -20.84 14.68 -63.61
N ILE A 956 -20.84 15.98 -63.94
CA ILE A 956 -19.91 16.96 -63.35
C ILE A 956 -20.08 17.04 -61.83
N ARG A 957 -21.32 17.01 -61.32
CA ARG A 957 -21.61 17.12 -59.88
C ARG A 957 -21.06 15.93 -59.09
N ASN A 958 -21.05 14.76 -59.72
CA ASN A 958 -20.69 13.49 -59.09
C ASN A 958 -19.32 12.97 -59.52
N ALA A 959 -18.61 13.70 -60.39
CA ALA A 959 -17.30 13.33 -60.88
C ALA A 959 -16.31 13.14 -59.71
N GLY A 960 -15.68 11.98 -59.65
CA GLY A 960 -14.77 11.60 -58.56
C GLY A 960 -15.38 10.70 -57.49
N ILE A 961 -16.65 10.30 -57.60
CA ILE A 961 -17.12 9.10 -56.89
C ILE A 961 -16.29 7.92 -57.41
N VAL A 962 -15.57 7.23 -56.52
CA VAL A 962 -14.64 6.15 -56.85
C VAL A 962 -15.23 4.75 -56.64
N SER A 963 -16.41 4.65 -56.01
CA SER A 963 -17.11 3.39 -55.80
C SER A 963 -18.56 3.59 -55.34
N GLY A 964 -19.46 2.70 -55.76
CA GLY A 964 -20.86 2.67 -55.35
C GLY A 964 -21.75 3.68 -56.08
N ALA A 965 -21.23 4.31 -57.15
CA ALA A 965 -22.04 5.12 -58.03
C ALA A 965 -23.13 4.27 -58.69
N SER A 966 -24.30 4.87 -58.85
CA SER A 966 -25.37 4.32 -59.67
C SER A 966 -25.45 5.09 -60.99
N ILE A 967 -26.19 4.53 -61.94
CA ILE A 967 -26.35 5.15 -63.26
C ILE A 967 -26.87 6.59 -63.20
N ILE A 968 -27.81 6.88 -62.30
CA ILE A 968 -28.37 8.23 -62.14
C ILE A 968 -27.37 9.23 -61.51
N GLN A 969 -26.26 8.73 -60.98
CA GLN A 969 -25.18 9.55 -60.43
C GLN A 969 -24.07 9.80 -61.46
N GLY A 970 -24.15 9.22 -62.66
CA GLY A 970 -23.17 9.48 -63.71
C GLY A 970 -22.35 8.26 -64.14
N ASP A 971 -22.59 7.08 -63.56
CA ASP A 971 -21.94 5.81 -63.92
C ASP A 971 -22.58 5.23 -65.20
N ALA A 972 -22.11 5.69 -66.36
CA ALA A 972 -22.66 5.33 -67.67
C ALA A 972 -22.22 3.96 -68.17
N ASP A 973 -21.08 3.44 -67.70
CA ASP A 973 -20.55 2.14 -68.11
C ASP A 973 -20.81 1.00 -67.12
N HIS A 974 -21.35 1.33 -65.94
CA HIS A 974 -21.83 0.47 -64.85
C HIS A 974 -20.70 -0.27 -64.11
N ASP A 975 -19.55 0.36 -63.95
CA ASP A 975 -18.45 -0.21 -63.15
C ASP A 975 -18.45 0.26 -61.68
N GLY A 976 -19.33 1.19 -61.34
CA GLY A 976 -19.58 1.66 -59.99
C GLY A 976 -18.78 2.91 -59.59
N ASP A 977 -18.07 3.55 -60.50
CA ASP A 977 -17.44 4.86 -60.28
C ASP A 977 -18.02 5.96 -61.22
N VAL A 978 -17.56 7.21 -61.07
CA VAL A 978 -17.94 8.34 -61.96
C VAL A 978 -16.67 9.02 -62.43
N ASP A 979 -16.14 8.55 -63.57
CA ASP A 979 -14.84 8.95 -64.08
C ASP A 979 -14.87 9.37 -65.57
N LEU A 980 -13.71 9.40 -66.23
CA LEU A 980 -13.60 9.79 -67.63
C LEU A 980 -14.13 8.74 -68.62
N ALA A 981 -14.20 7.46 -68.24
CA ALA A 981 -14.81 6.40 -69.04
C ALA A 981 -16.31 6.66 -69.18
N ASP A 982 -16.98 7.07 -68.11
CA ASP A 982 -18.38 7.48 -68.16
C ASP A 982 -18.59 8.70 -69.04
N TYR A 983 -17.69 9.67 -68.93
CA TYR A 983 -17.72 10.86 -69.77
C TYR A 983 -17.59 10.52 -71.25
N ASP A 984 -16.77 9.53 -71.60
CA ASP A 984 -16.63 9.07 -72.97
C ASP A 984 -17.95 8.44 -73.48
N VAL A 985 -18.66 7.68 -72.65
CA VAL A 985 -19.99 7.13 -72.98
C VAL A 985 -21.02 8.27 -73.11
N LEU A 986 -21.00 9.23 -72.20
CA LEU A 986 -21.83 10.43 -72.20
C LEU A 986 -21.63 11.25 -73.47
N MET A 987 -20.38 11.55 -73.84
CA MET A 987 -20.06 12.29 -75.06
C MET A 987 -20.37 11.51 -76.34
N ALA A 988 -20.27 10.18 -76.32
CA ALA A 988 -20.65 9.35 -77.45
C ALA A 988 -22.18 9.37 -77.72
N GLN A 989 -22.99 9.55 -76.68
CA GLN A 989 -24.45 9.58 -76.76
C GLN A 989 -25.02 11.01 -76.86
N PHE A 990 -24.22 12.03 -76.54
CA PHE A 990 -24.58 13.45 -76.62
C PHE A 990 -25.05 13.83 -78.04
N TYR A 991 -26.31 14.27 -78.19
CA TYR A 991 -27.00 14.61 -79.45
C TYR A 991 -27.36 13.48 -80.42
N THR A 992 -27.11 12.19 -80.13
CA THR A 992 -27.65 11.10 -80.98
C THR A 992 -29.15 10.89 -80.75
N GLY A 993 -29.71 11.46 -79.68
CA GLY A 993 -31.14 11.67 -79.44
C GLY A 993 -31.93 10.42 -79.05
N VAL A 994 -31.27 9.27 -78.99
CA VAL A 994 -31.77 8.03 -78.40
C VAL A 994 -30.52 7.36 -77.83
N PRO A 995 -30.50 6.96 -76.55
CA PRO A 995 -29.45 6.07 -76.06
C PRO A 995 -29.38 4.90 -77.04
N GLU A 996 -28.26 4.74 -77.75
CA GLU A 996 -28.08 3.51 -78.50
C GLU A 996 -28.14 2.42 -77.45
N VAL A 997 -29.27 1.72 -77.36
CA VAL A 997 -29.31 0.38 -76.82
C VAL A 997 -28.32 -0.36 -77.70
N VAL A 998 -27.06 -0.40 -77.29
CA VAL A 998 -26.03 -1.22 -77.90
C VAL A 998 -26.57 -2.63 -77.74
N GLY A 999 -27.32 -3.04 -78.76
CA GLY A 999 -28.04 -4.27 -78.81
C GLY A 999 -27.01 -5.38 -78.76
N GLY A 1000 -26.84 -5.93 -77.57
CA GLY A 1000 -26.10 -7.17 -77.36
C GLY A 1000 -24.71 -6.99 -76.80
N PHE A 1001 -24.63 -6.68 -75.50
CA PHE A 1001 -23.99 -7.68 -74.67
C PHE A 1001 -24.98 -8.84 -74.52
N VAL A 1002 -24.86 -9.79 -75.45
CA VAL A 1002 -24.94 -11.18 -75.04
C VAL A 1002 -23.95 -11.25 -73.90
N ALA A 1003 -24.44 -11.24 -72.67
CA ALA A 1003 -23.73 -11.89 -71.60
C ALA A 1003 -23.37 -13.25 -72.20
N LEU A 1004 -22.10 -13.45 -72.54
CA LEU A 1004 -21.51 -14.74 -72.33
C LEU A 1004 -21.73 -14.95 -70.84
N ALA A 1005 -22.89 -15.51 -70.52
CA ALA A 1005 -23.10 -16.16 -69.26
C ALA A 1005 -21.81 -16.93 -69.04
N ASN A 1006 -21.20 -16.73 -67.89
CA ASN A 1006 -20.52 -17.84 -67.26
C ASN A 1006 -21.59 -18.94 -67.13
N VAL A 1007 -21.86 -19.63 -68.23
CA VAL A 1007 -22.37 -20.97 -68.27
C VAL A 1007 -21.32 -21.69 -67.43
N PRO A 1008 -21.66 -22.22 -66.24
CA PRO A 1008 -20.81 -23.23 -65.64
C PRO A 1008 -20.56 -24.23 -66.77
N GLU A 1009 -19.31 -24.59 -67.08
CA GLU A 1009 -19.06 -25.60 -68.11
C GLU A 1009 -19.26 -27.00 -67.48
N PRO A 1010 -20.40 -27.73 -67.63
CA PRO A 1010 -20.42 -29.15 -67.32
C PRO A 1010 -20.08 -30.01 -68.54
N LEU A 1011 -19.52 -29.47 -69.63
CA LEU A 1011 -19.30 -30.26 -70.85
C LEU A 1011 -17.84 -30.34 -71.34
N SER A 1012 -16.94 -29.45 -70.94
CA SER A 1012 -15.50 -29.59 -71.22
C SER A 1012 -14.88 -30.73 -70.39
N ALA A 1013 -15.30 -30.91 -69.13
CA ALA A 1013 -14.92 -32.07 -68.32
C ALA A 1013 -15.52 -33.39 -68.84
N VAL A 1014 -16.75 -33.39 -69.38
CA VAL A 1014 -17.38 -34.59 -69.95
C VAL A 1014 -16.78 -34.96 -71.31
N LEU A 1015 -16.41 -33.99 -72.16
CA LEU A 1015 -15.68 -34.23 -73.40
C LEU A 1015 -14.22 -34.65 -73.15
N LEU A 1016 -13.56 -34.13 -72.11
CA LEU A 1016 -12.23 -34.60 -71.70
C LEU A 1016 -12.31 -36.04 -71.14
N CYS A 1017 -13.34 -36.38 -70.36
CA CYS A 1017 -13.57 -37.75 -69.88
C CYS A 1017 -13.97 -38.72 -71.00
N LEU A 1018 -14.75 -38.29 -72.00
CA LEU A 1018 -15.09 -39.10 -73.19
C LEU A 1018 -13.92 -39.22 -74.18
N ALA A 1019 -13.02 -38.24 -74.26
CA ALA A 1019 -11.78 -38.30 -75.05
C ALA A 1019 -10.69 -39.14 -74.36
N LEU A 1020 -10.68 -39.22 -73.02
CA LEU A 1020 -9.78 -40.07 -72.25
C LEU A 1020 -10.28 -41.53 -72.13
N ALA A 1021 -11.58 -41.80 -72.33
CA ALA A 1021 -12.15 -43.15 -72.28
C ALA A 1021 -11.48 -44.16 -73.26
N PRO A 1022 -11.15 -43.83 -74.53
CA PRO A 1022 -10.39 -44.73 -75.40
C PRO A 1022 -8.87 -44.76 -75.09
N ALA A 1023 -8.33 -43.78 -74.35
CA ALA A 1023 -6.92 -43.76 -73.94
C ALA A 1023 -6.65 -44.67 -72.72
N VAL A 1024 -7.65 -44.89 -71.86
CA VAL A 1024 -7.55 -45.82 -70.71
C VAL A 1024 -7.90 -47.27 -71.12
N ALA A 1025 -8.72 -47.48 -72.16
CA ALA A 1025 -9.06 -48.81 -72.68
C ALA A 1025 -7.94 -49.50 -73.49
N ARG A 1026 -6.76 -48.85 -73.70
CA ARG A 1026 -5.63 -49.42 -74.45
C ARG A 1026 -4.50 -49.99 -73.56
N ARG A 1027 -4.78 -50.23 -72.28
CA ARG A 1027 -3.90 -50.94 -71.34
C ARG A 1027 -4.64 -52.03 -70.54
N ARG A 1028 -5.32 -52.95 -71.23
CA ARG A 1028 -5.23 -54.42 -71.04
C ARG A 1028 -6.27 -55.14 -71.88
#